data_AF-A0A8C1LA70-F1
#
_entry.id   AF-A0A8C1LA70-F1
#
_cell.length_a   1.000
_cell.length_b   1.000
_cell.length_c   1.000
_cell.angle_alpha   90.00
_cell.angle_beta   90.00
_cell.angle_gamma   90.00
#
_symmetry.space_group_name_H-M   'P 1'
#
loop_
_entity.id
_entity.type
_entity.pdbx_description
1 polymer ?
#
loop_
_entity_poly.entity_id
_entity_poly.type
_entity_poly.pdbx_seq_one_letter_code
_entity_poly.pdbx_strand_id
1 'polypeptide(L)'
;CFVPFLSSHVMFVVRRAKRRHLGPSECNDLLQSNTGNHSLTQPFNANLSNTDPNRGLQPRTPTKRSRQASGGVGQQKGITDFFSVTGVISTSPQKGSKTPVKEENEEQELTGHLIPKEEDETEDYMEGITEDMFEEDFDTGTTSVKKEEEWLEVTVKKEEDEEDLVEALPDAHFGLLGVQEGQEVPKGHVQDLPEEVLREVFAHLPADDLYRNISLVCRHWRAVVMDPQFLPWKKLYCRYRKRQNEALKEMKSILDDNQINKKDDLCLLNMVRYMSQFKHSKRVNVKDVLACVKGHQLYAHAEACIKDRMPDMVDDEGPNPWSAMALMLILADGVKDVLDLVALLRKSGCLLTAGGISEYLWAVATLLMAMRQNNINISNRWHYNIFYVLHLMENAPPPAGLQDNRQQITHEQQQILNHDIQNHHVVKIMAFAGTGKTTTLVKYAQQRSHMRFLYLAFNKSVAMQAQRSFPHNVECSTIHSMAFRAVGVRYKNMRKLSNNLQVFDVAWILPKGHGGFVNAKVVTQTLHNFCASVDQHVGPQHVPHKYKNTHGQPEYPDDHQKMTFAGIAQKLWDQMVELKSRKERVYNMTHDGYLKLWQLSRPQLDRYDAIFIDEAQDCTPVIMGIMLSQNCGKILVGDPHQQIYTFRGAVNALHAVAHTHIYYLTQSFRFGSEIAYVGAAVLDSCKKVKQILVGGNQDGSVRGEDTQTLQQLKLGQRLPEGSVAILSRCNVTVFSEAVRLTDVNPNCKIYIVGGVENFGLDKIMDLWVLMQPEDKRKNESLSIKDYFIRSFCKDKMGGFRGLKGYAMASEDRELEAKLAVVEKYNKRIPELVKRIYDRAQKSAVCADFILGTVHKAKGLEFDAVVVTDDFMKVPCARHNLQRVGSFNAANIQDDEWNLLYVAITRAKRALYITKTISNILTFTGEYFLRSELTSALLSKDPSLVCSIEGCGNHITADSVLSMSKIPVRYMDSMDAGGVLCLTCVEQRVGPTAFLLSPPERVRSMTYTNERIDLPINVAMLLSLL
;
A
#
# COMPACT_ATOMS: atom_id res chain seq x y z
N CYS A 1 -29.65 -57.63 -20.11
CA CYS A 1 -29.84 -59.04 -20.52
C CYS A 1 -28.50 -59.63 -20.95
N PHE A 2 -28.31 -60.93 -20.71
CA PHE A 2 -27.25 -61.82 -21.23
C PHE A 2 -25.76 -61.60 -20.89
N VAL A 3 -25.14 -62.76 -20.66
CA VAL A 3 -23.75 -63.15 -20.34
C VAL A 3 -23.71 -64.62 -20.85
N PRO A 4 -22.67 -65.18 -21.53
CA PRO A 4 -21.28 -65.17 -21.07
C PRO A 4 -20.13 -65.37 -22.13
N PHE A 5 -18.91 -65.54 -21.59
CA PHE A 5 -17.80 -66.45 -22.03
C PHE A 5 -17.00 -66.26 -23.33
N LEU A 6 -15.67 -66.06 -23.15
CA LEU A 6 -14.53 -66.97 -23.50
C LEU A 6 -13.22 -66.16 -23.30
N SER A 7 -12.37 -66.38 -22.28
CA SER A 7 -11.47 -67.52 -21.98
C SER A 7 -10.23 -67.66 -22.90
N SER A 8 -9.06 -67.25 -22.38
CA SER A 8 -7.76 -67.94 -22.62
C SER A 8 -6.72 -67.53 -21.56
N HIS A 9 -6.12 -68.50 -20.87
CA HIS A 9 -5.05 -68.31 -19.86
C HIS A 9 -3.65 -68.32 -20.47
N VAL A 10 -2.71 -67.54 -19.88
CA VAL A 10 -1.33 -67.99 -19.58
C VAL A 10 -0.88 -67.34 -18.25
N MET A 11 -0.21 -68.11 -17.39
CA MET A 11 0.29 -67.68 -16.07
C MET A 11 1.60 -66.87 -16.16
N PHE A 12 1.88 -66.00 -15.17
CA PHE A 12 3.26 -65.83 -14.68
C PHE A 12 3.33 -65.56 -13.16
N VAL A 13 4.49 -65.90 -12.58
CA VAL A 13 4.69 -66.22 -11.16
C VAL A 13 5.05 -65.01 -10.29
N VAL A 14 4.50 -64.96 -9.08
CA VAL A 14 4.87 -63.99 -8.03
C VAL A 14 6.30 -64.23 -7.52
N ARG A 15 7.16 -63.21 -7.57
CA ARG A 15 8.37 -63.11 -6.71
C ARG A 15 8.27 -61.91 -5.78
N ARG A 16 8.29 -62.15 -4.47
CA ARG A 16 8.41 -61.10 -3.44
C ARG A 16 9.86 -60.63 -3.37
N ALA A 17 10.12 -59.36 -3.66
CA ALA A 17 11.34 -58.66 -3.26
C ALA A 17 11.10 -57.94 -1.92
N LYS A 18 11.97 -58.16 -0.92
CA LYS A 18 11.91 -57.42 0.35
C LYS A 18 12.40 -55.98 0.13
N ARG A 19 11.58 -54.99 0.47
CA ARG A 19 12.02 -53.59 0.57
C ARG A 19 12.94 -53.44 1.80
N ARG A 20 14.10 -52.81 1.63
CA ARG A 20 14.90 -52.27 2.75
C ARG A 20 14.48 -50.82 2.94
N HIS A 21 14.04 -50.47 4.14
CA HIS A 21 13.83 -49.07 4.50
C HIS A 21 15.19 -48.46 4.85
N LEU A 22 15.44 -47.22 4.39
CA LEU A 22 16.62 -46.46 4.78
C LEU A 22 16.40 -45.89 6.18
N GLY A 23 17.45 -45.97 7.01
CA GLY A 23 17.44 -45.44 8.37
C GLY A 23 17.64 -43.91 8.42
N PRO A 24 17.30 -43.24 9.53
CA PRO A 24 17.53 -41.81 9.69
C PRO A 24 19.00 -41.39 9.52
N SER A 25 19.96 -42.27 9.84
CA SER A 25 21.38 -42.06 9.60
C SER A 25 21.72 -42.05 8.11
N GLU A 26 21.24 -43.05 7.35
CA GLU A 26 21.50 -43.18 5.91
C GLU A 26 20.91 -42.00 5.11
N CYS A 27 19.79 -41.42 5.58
CA CYS A 27 19.24 -40.17 5.02
C CYS A 27 20.10 -38.93 5.36
N ASN A 28 20.74 -38.90 6.53
CA ASN A 28 21.65 -37.82 6.92
C ASN A 28 22.97 -37.89 6.13
N ASP A 29 23.48 -39.10 5.89
CA ASP A 29 24.69 -39.34 5.09
C ASP A 29 24.49 -38.90 3.62
N LEU A 30 23.30 -39.14 3.06
CA LEU A 30 22.92 -38.63 1.73
C LEU A 30 22.92 -37.09 1.68
N LEU A 31 22.41 -36.44 2.73
CA LEU A 31 22.37 -34.98 2.86
C LEU A 31 23.76 -34.33 2.96
N GLN A 32 24.75 -35.08 3.46
CA GLN A 32 26.16 -34.64 3.57
C GLN A 32 27.01 -35.00 2.34
N SER A 33 26.48 -35.74 1.37
CA SER A 33 27.20 -36.12 0.16
C SER A 33 27.10 -35.06 -0.95
N ASN A 34 28.24 -34.58 -1.47
CA ASN A 34 28.25 -33.57 -2.54
C ASN A 34 27.50 -34.03 -3.81
N THR A 35 27.56 -35.32 -4.15
CA THR A 35 26.85 -35.90 -5.29
C THR A 35 25.33 -36.00 -5.08
N GLY A 36 24.87 -36.31 -3.86
CA GLY A 36 23.44 -36.32 -3.52
C GLY A 36 22.85 -34.91 -3.54
N ASN A 37 23.59 -33.93 -3.01
CA ASN A 37 23.14 -32.54 -2.90
C ASN A 37 23.10 -31.81 -4.28
N HIS A 38 24.07 -32.07 -5.17
CA HIS A 38 24.09 -31.50 -6.52
C HIS A 38 22.94 -31.98 -7.42
N SER A 39 22.47 -33.21 -7.22
CA SER A 39 21.43 -33.82 -8.07
C SER A 39 20.02 -33.25 -7.84
N LEU A 40 19.82 -32.52 -6.74
CA LEU A 40 18.52 -32.02 -6.29
C LEU A 40 18.32 -30.50 -6.50
N THR A 41 19.31 -29.79 -7.05
CA THR A 41 19.43 -28.32 -6.87
C THR A 41 19.67 -27.48 -8.13
N GLN A 42 19.82 -28.04 -9.35
CA GLN A 42 20.02 -27.23 -10.56
C GLN A 42 18.75 -27.01 -11.42
N PRO A 43 18.45 -25.76 -11.84
CA PRO A 43 17.37 -25.45 -12.78
C PRO A 43 17.81 -25.39 -14.26
N PHE A 44 16.91 -25.75 -15.17
CA PHE A 44 17.13 -25.99 -16.61
C PHE A 44 17.63 -24.83 -17.51
N ASN A 45 17.96 -23.64 -16.98
CA ASN A 45 18.25 -22.44 -17.79
C ASN A 45 19.70 -21.92 -17.65
N ALA A 46 20.69 -22.81 -17.51
CA ALA A 46 22.10 -22.43 -17.58
C ALA A 46 22.59 -22.38 -19.04
N ASN A 47 23.27 -21.29 -19.43
CA ASN A 47 23.99 -21.23 -20.71
C ASN A 47 25.28 -22.06 -20.59
N LEU A 48 25.23 -23.30 -21.07
CA LEU A 48 26.36 -24.24 -21.05
C LEU A 48 27.36 -23.94 -22.18
N SER A 49 28.66 -24.03 -21.87
CA SER A 49 29.73 -23.79 -22.84
C SER A 49 29.97 -25.00 -23.75
N ASN A 50 30.74 -24.82 -24.84
CA ASN A 50 30.98 -25.86 -25.86
C ASN A 50 31.72 -27.12 -25.35
N THR A 51 32.13 -27.19 -24.09
CA THR A 51 32.84 -28.33 -23.49
C THR A 51 31.99 -29.21 -22.56
N ASP A 52 30.68 -28.97 -22.46
CA ASP A 52 29.77 -29.81 -21.64
C ASP A 52 29.42 -31.14 -22.36
N PRO A 53 29.64 -32.32 -21.75
CA PRO A 53 29.28 -33.61 -22.34
C PRO A 53 27.78 -33.84 -22.53
N ASN A 54 26.90 -33.09 -21.87
CA ASN A 54 25.44 -33.35 -21.84
C ASN A 54 24.63 -32.69 -22.97
N ARG A 55 25.30 -32.08 -23.96
CA ARG A 55 24.67 -31.31 -25.05
C ARG A 55 23.65 -32.07 -25.92
N GLY A 56 23.61 -33.40 -25.84
CA GLY A 56 22.72 -34.26 -26.64
C GLY A 56 21.34 -34.59 -26.04
N LEU A 57 21.04 -34.16 -24.81
CA LEU A 57 19.98 -34.77 -23.99
C LEU A 57 18.63 -34.00 -23.89
N GLN A 58 18.25 -33.18 -24.88
CA GLN A 58 16.90 -32.58 -24.92
C GLN A 58 16.23 -32.55 -26.32
N PRO A 59 14.89 -32.65 -26.39
CA PRO A 59 14.17 -32.91 -27.64
C PRO A 59 13.89 -31.65 -28.47
N ARG A 60 13.86 -31.81 -29.81
CA ARG A 60 13.33 -30.82 -30.75
C ARG A 60 11.83 -31.04 -30.96
N THR A 61 11.05 -29.96 -30.97
CA THR A 61 9.60 -30.01 -31.25
C THR A 61 9.32 -30.33 -32.73
N PRO A 62 8.27 -31.14 -33.03
CA PRO A 62 7.93 -31.49 -34.40
C PRO A 62 7.11 -30.38 -35.09
N THR A 63 7.69 -29.73 -36.10
CA THR A 63 6.96 -28.82 -36.99
C THR A 63 5.99 -29.58 -37.91
N LYS A 64 4.77 -29.07 -38.07
CA LYS A 64 3.77 -29.61 -39.02
C LYS A 64 4.35 -29.65 -40.45
N ARG A 65 4.14 -30.78 -41.14
CA ARG A 65 4.46 -30.92 -42.57
C ARG A 65 3.65 -29.94 -43.41
N SER A 66 4.32 -28.94 -43.99
CA SER A 66 3.91 -28.33 -45.26
C SER A 66 4.75 -28.90 -46.40
N ARG A 67 4.24 -28.84 -47.63
CA ARG A 67 4.87 -29.47 -48.81
C ARG A 67 6.13 -28.72 -49.28
N GLN A 68 7.01 -29.46 -49.95
CA GLN A 68 8.35 -29.03 -50.38
C GLN A 68 8.36 -27.90 -51.41
N ALA A 69 9.35 -27.00 -51.25
CA ALA A 69 10.14 -26.43 -52.35
C ALA A 69 11.59 -26.28 -51.85
N SER A 70 12.58 -26.29 -52.76
CA SER A 70 13.97 -26.69 -52.48
C SER A 70 15.00 -25.54 -52.40
N GLY A 71 16.08 -25.76 -51.63
CA GLY A 71 17.42 -25.21 -51.95
C GLY A 71 18.23 -24.60 -50.79
N GLY A 72 19.52 -24.95 -50.71
CA GLY A 72 20.56 -24.11 -50.04
C GLY A 72 21.28 -24.74 -48.83
N VAL A 73 22.62 -24.78 -48.90
CA VAL A 73 23.54 -25.26 -47.84
C VAL A 73 24.35 -24.08 -47.28
N GLY A 74 24.62 -24.02 -45.97
CA GLY A 74 25.53 -23.00 -45.40
C GLY A 74 25.82 -23.16 -43.89
N GLN A 75 27.11 -23.28 -43.53
CA GLN A 75 27.62 -23.57 -42.18
C GLN A 75 27.52 -22.40 -41.17
N GLN A 76 27.56 -22.72 -39.88
CA GLN A 76 27.70 -21.78 -38.75
C GLN A 76 29.07 -21.94 -38.08
N LYS A 77 29.71 -20.84 -37.64
CA LYS A 77 30.84 -20.83 -36.69
C LYS A 77 30.52 -19.92 -35.50
N GLY A 78 31.06 -20.26 -34.33
CA GLY A 78 30.61 -19.72 -33.04
C GLY A 78 31.53 -18.69 -32.39
N ILE A 79 30.96 -18.02 -31.38
CA ILE A 79 31.61 -17.08 -30.47
C ILE A 79 32.36 -17.85 -29.39
N THR A 80 33.65 -17.54 -29.19
CA THR A 80 34.45 -17.97 -28.01
C THR A 80 35.16 -16.81 -27.31
N ASP A 81 34.87 -15.58 -27.71
CA ASP A 81 35.37 -14.36 -27.07
C ASP A 81 34.26 -13.73 -26.22
N PHE A 82 34.65 -13.03 -25.14
CA PHE A 82 33.79 -12.51 -24.07
C PHE A 82 33.17 -13.63 -23.19
N PHE A 83 33.62 -13.89 -21.95
CA PHE A 83 34.31 -13.02 -20.99
C PHE A 83 35.27 -13.78 -20.05
N SER A 84 36.31 -13.08 -19.57
CA SER A 84 36.99 -13.41 -18.31
C SER A 84 37.08 -12.15 -17.44
N VAL A 85 36.64 -12.26 -16.19
CA VAL A 85 36.48 -11.16 -15.23
C VAL A 85 37.68 -11.09 -14.27
N THR A 86 38.14 -9.89 -13.96
CA THR A 86 38.46 -9.43 -12.59
C THR A 86 38.81 -7.94 -12.63
N GLY A 87 38.37 -7.17 -11.63
CA GLY A 87 38.77 -5.77 -11.47
C GLY A 87 39.72 -5.60 -10.28
N VAL A 88 40.28 -4.40 -10.13
CA VAL A 88 40.54 -3.65 -8.88
C VAL A 88 41.59 -2.54 -9.11
N ILE A 89 41.12 -1.28 -8.99
CA ILE A 89 41.79 -0.10 -8.40
C ILE A 89 43.15 0.43 -8.95
N SER A 90 43.18 1.76 -9.10
CA SER A 90 44.30 2.73 -8.95
C SER A 90 45.13 3.22 -10.15
N THR A 91 45.11 4.57 -10.27
CA THR A 91 46.21 5.52 -10.54
C THR A 91 47.02 5.49 -11.84
N SER A 92 46.96 6.64 -12.54
CA SER A 92 47.99 7.26 -13.40
C SER A 92 49.38 7.38 -12.72
N PRO A 93 50.50 7.83 -13.36
CA PRO A 93 50.60 8.57 -14.64
C PRO A 93 51.87 8.30 -15.53
N GLN A 94 51.99 9.11 -16.60
CA GLN A 94 53.21 9.60 -17.31
C GLN A 94 53.68 8.98 -18.65
N LYS A 95 53.75 9.89 -19.64
CA LYS A 95 54.78 10.10 -20.71
C LYS A 95 55.03 8.99 -21.76
N GLY A 96 55.24 9.34 -23.04
CA GLY A 96 55.15 10.65 -23.69
C GLY A 96 55.82 10.71 -25.08
N SER A 97 55.65 11.85 -25.78
CA SER A 97 56.26 12.25 -27.08
C SER A 97 55.89 11.38 -28.30
N LYS A 98 55.48 11.92 -29.46
CA LYS A 98 56.12 13.01 -30.21
C LYS A 98 55.13 13.79 -31.12
N THR A 99 55.20 15.12 -31.03
CA THR A 99 54.90 16.12 -32.09
C THR A 99 55.98 16.06 -33.20
N PRO A 100 55.83 16.64 -34.43
CA PRO A 100 55.53 18.08 -34.68
C PRO A 100 54.59 18.41 -35.88
N VAL A 101 53.70 19.43 -35.77
CA VAL A 101 53.79 20.88 -36.17
C VAL A 101 53.43 21.19 -37.64
N LYS A 102 52.42 22.09 -37.79
CA LYS A 102 52.25 23.26 -38.69
C LYS A 102 50.81 23.79 -38.46
N GLU A 103 50.51 25.04 -38.07
CA GLU A 103 50.74 26.35 -38.74
C GLU A 103 50.09 26.42 -40.14
N GLU A 104 49.30 27.43 -40.54
CA GLU A 104 48.80 28.65 -39.87
C GLU A 104 47.56 29.21 -40.65
N ASN A 105 46.82 30.14 -40.03
CA ASN A 105 46.02 31.29 -40.56
C ASN A 105 45.38 31.28 -41.98
N GLU A 106 44.13 31.75 -42.09
CA GLU A 106 43.80 33.08 -42.63
C GLU A 106 42.32 33.50 -42.43
N GLU A 107 42.07 34.81 -42.43
CA GLU A 107 40.78 35.47 -42.13
C GLU A 107 40.01 35.86 -43.40
N GLN A 108 38.69 36.08 -43.31
CA GLN A 108 38.00 37.08 -44.15
C GLN A 108 36.66 37.54 -43.53
N GLU A 109 36.49 38.85 -43.39
CA GLU A 109 35.31 39.54 -42.85
C GLU A 109 34.33 40.03 -43.97
N LEU A 110 33.27 40.74 -43.54
CA LEU A 110 32.33 41.61 -44.28
C LEU A 110 31.11 40.87 -44.88
N THR A 111 29.85 41.34 -44.75
CA THR A 111 29.27 42.56 -44.14
C THR A 111 27.92 42.24 -43.49
N GLY A 112 27.54 42.93 -42.40
CA GLY A 112 26.29 42.66 -41.67
C GLY A 112 25.08 43.56 -42.02
N HIS A 113 23.95 43.28 -41.38
CA HIS A 113 22.84 44.21 -41.16
C HIS A 113 22.17 43.91 -39.80
N LEU A 114 21.94 44.96 -39.00
CA LEU A 114 21.34 44.91 -37.66
C LEU A 114 19.92 45.49 -37.70
N ILE A 115 18.93 44.73 -37.24
CA ILE A 115 17.65 45.24 -36.70
C ILE A 115 17.30 44.34 -35.49
N PRO A 116 16.94 44.91 -34.32
CA PRO A 116 16.82 44.14 -33.09
C PRO A 116 15.55 43.29 -33.06
N LYS A 117 15.59 42.17 -32.33
CA LYS A 117 14.41 41.45 -31.87
C LYS A 117 14.29 41.55 -30.36
N GLU A 118 13.09 41.86 -29.94
CA GLU A 118 12.67 41.97 -28.54
C GLU A 118 12.81 40.60 -27.85
N GLU A 119 13.31 40.61 -26.62
CA GLU A 119 13.30 39.44 -25.74
C GLU A 119 11.88 39.31 -25.16
N ASP A 120 11.06 38.44 -25.77
CA ASP A 120 9.77 38.01 -25.21
C ASP A 120 10.05 37.18 -23.94
N GLU A 121 10.13 37.83 -22.77
CA GLU A 121 10.15 37.16 -21.47
C GLU A 121 8.86 36.34 -21.28
N THR A 122 8.96 35.02 -21.35
CA THR A 122 7.85 34.11 -21.06
C THR A 122 7.62 34.03 -19.55
N GLU A 123 6.66 34.81 -19.03
CA GLU A 123 6.25 34.79 -17.61
C GLU A 123 5.64 33.42 -17.20
N ASP A 124 6.26 32.76 -16.22
CA ASP A 124 5.72 31.55 -15.59
C ASP A 124 4.51 31.87 -14.69
N TYR A 125 3.44 31.10 -14.88
CA TYR A 125 2.32 31.02 -13.95
C TYR A 125 1.83 29.58 -13.84
N MET A 126 1.99 28.95 -12.67
CA MET A 126 0.97 28.10 -12.03
C MET A 126 1.43 27.59 -10.64
N GLU A 127 0.46 27.20 -9.81
CA GLU A 127 0.67 26.18 -8.78
C GLU A 127 -0.49 25.19 -8.89
N GLY A 128 -0.19 23.88 -8.81
CA GLY A 128 -1.22 22.83 -8.79
C GLY A 128 -1.07 21.73 -9.84
N ILE A 129 -0.23 21.92 -10.85
CA ILE A 129 0.25 20.88 -11.77
C ILE A 129 1.77 20.81 -11.59
N THR A 130 2.35 19.61 -11.57
CA THR A 130 3.81 19.44 -11.52
C THR A 130 4.41 19.79 -12.88
N GLU A 131 5.15 20.90 -12.94
CA GLU A 131 5.78 21.42 -14.15
C GLU A 131 6.77 20.42 -14.79
N ASP A 132 7.37 19.54 -13.98
CA ASP A 132 8.25 18.40 -14.35
C ASP A 132 7.68 17.38 -15.38
N MET A 133 6.50 17.64 -15.96
CA MET A 133 5.83 16.75 -16.90
C MET A 133 6.12 17.01 -18.38
N PHE A 134 6.65 18.19 -18.76
CA PHE A 134 6.54 18.69 -20.14
C PHE A 134 7.78 19.39 -20.71
N GLU A 135 8.85 18.65 -21.00
CA GLU A 135 9.92 19.13 -21.90
C GLU A 135 10.17 18.21 -23.11
N GLU A 136 10.49 18.91 -24.20
CA GLU A 136 11.06 18.53 -25.50
C GLU A 136 10.27 17.71 -26.54
N ASP A 137 10.59 18.05 -27.79
CA ASP A 137 9.83 17.80 -29.02
C ASP A 137 10.35 16.58 -29.79
N PHE A 138 9.48 15.93 -30.58
CA PHE A 138 9.90 14.91 -31.55
C PHE A 138 9.06 14.94 -32.84
N ASP A 139 9.75 14.66 -33.94
CA ASP A 139 9.31 14.83 -35.33
C ASP A 139 8.32 13.74 -35.80
N THR A 140 7.44 14.05 -36.74
CA THR A 140 6.33 13.17 -37.16
C THR A 140 6.29 12.87 -38.66
N GLY A 141 6.95 11.78 -39.06
CA GLY A 141 6.75 11.17 -40.37
C GLY A 141 5.40 10.44 -40.46
N THR A 142 4.58 10.76 -41.46
CA THR A 142 3.28 10.14 -41.71
C THR A 142 3.30 9.26 -42.96
N THR A 143 2.74 8.06 -42.87
CA THR A 143 2.45 7.19 -44.03
C THR A 143 1.08 6.56 -43.88
N SER A 144 0.33 6.49 -44.97
CA SER A 144 -1.11 6.21 -45.00
C SER A 144 -1.45 5.05 -45.93
N VAL A 145 -2.23 4.08 -45.44
CA VAL A 145 -2.82 3.01 -46.27
C VAL A 145 -4.26 2.72 -45.83
N LYS A 146 -5.18 3.14 -46.70
CA LYS A 146 -6.39 2.48 -47.23
C LYS A 146 -7.13 1.41 -46.40
N LYS A 147 -8.46 1.58 -46.35
CA LYS A 147 -9.48 0.58 -46.00
C LYS A 147 -9.71 -0.40 -47.15
N GLU A 148 -10.11 -1.63 -46.81
CA GLU A 148 -11.10 -2.43 -47.54
C GLU A 148 -12.12 -2.99 -46.52
N GLU A 149 -13.38 -3.09 -46.92
CA GLU A 149 -14.52 -3.57 -46.11
C GLU A 149 -15.10 -4.82 -46.79
N GLU A 150 -15.31 -5.90 -46.05
CA GLU A 150 -16.14 -7.02 -46.51
C GLU A 150 -17.08 -7.48 -45.39
N TRP A 151 -18.32 -7.77 -45.78
CA TRP A 151 -19.41 -8.19 -44.90
C TRP A 151 -19.64 -9.69 -45.03
N LEU A 152 -19.91 -10.37 -43.91
CA LEU A 152 -20.53 -11.70 -43.94
C LEU A 152 -21.36 -11.97 -42.68
N GLU A 153 -22.54 -12.54 -42.89
CA GLU A 153 -23.58 -12.76 -41.89
C GLU A 153 -23.24 -13.94 -40.97
N VAL A 154 -23.52 -13.83 -39.67
CA VAL A 154 -23.37 -14.94 -38.71
C VAL A 154 -24.73 -15.43 -38.26
N THR A 155 -25.03 -16.69 -38.57
CA THR A 155 -26.23 -17.40 -38.11
C THR A 155 -26.05 -17.88 -36.68
N VAL A 156 -27.02 -17.59 -35.81
CA VAL A 156 -26.99 -18.02 -34.40
C VAL A 156 -27.33 -19.51 -34.30
N LYS A 157 -26.37 -20.31 -33.83
CA LYS A 157 -26.63 -21.66 -33.29
C LYS A 157 -26.54 -21.63 -31.76
N LYS A 158 -27.39 -22.44 -31.12
CA LYS A 158 -27.31 -22.83 -29.72
C LYS A 158 -26.73 -24.23 -29.65
N GLU A 159 -25.72 -24.41 -28.81
CA GLU A 159 -25.16 -25.67 -28.31
C GLU A 159 -24.91 -25.32 -26.82
N GLU A 160 -25.74 -25.74 -25.85
CA GLU A 160 -25.90 -27.08 -25.26
C GLU A 160 -24.59 -27.62 -24.67
N ASP A 161 -24.55 -27.70 -23.34
CA ASP A 161 -23.36 -28.01 -22.55
C ASP A 161 -23.00 -29.51 -22.62
N GLU A 162 -21.87 -29.85 -23.22
CA GLU A 162 -21.19 -31.14 -23.00
C GLU A 162 -20.04 -30.99 -21.98
N GLU A 163 -20.06 -31.80 -20.92
CA GLU A 163 -18.98 -31.85 -19.94
C GLU A 163 -17.75 -32.57 -20.52
N ASP A 164 -16.79 -31.82 -21.05
CA ASP A 164 -15.52 -32.36 -21.52
C ASP A 164 -14.74 -33.06 -20.40
N LEU A 165 -14.55 -34.38 -20.55
CA LEU A 165 -13.65 -35.18 -19.73
C LEU A 165 -12.20 -34.77 -20.00
N VAL A 166 -11.65 -33.92 -19.13
CA VAL A 166 -10.24 -33.51 -19.18
C VAL A 166 -9.32 -34.73 -19.11
N GLU A 167 -8.70 -35.06 -20.24
CA GLU A 167 -7.68 -36.10 -20.32
C GLU A 167 -6.43 -35.63 -19.55
N ALA A 168 -6.00 -36.41 -18.56
CA ALA A 168 -4.86 -36.03 -17.73
C ALA A 168 -3.57 -36.07 -18.57
N LEU A 169 -2.89 -34.91 -18.68
CA LEU A 169 -1.58 -34.82 -19.32
C LEU A 169 -0.61 -35.84 -18.67
N PRO A 170 0.14 -36.63 -19.45
CA PRO A 170 1.11 -37.55 -18.89
C PRO A 170 2.32 -36.78 -18.33
N ASP A 171 2.45 -36.78 -17.00
CA ASP A 171 3.54 -36.18 -16.18
C ASP A 171 4.95 -36.81 -16.42
N ALA A 172 5.19 -37.41 -17.59
CA ALA A 172 6.34 -38.23 -17.93
C ALA A 172 7.70 -37.48 -17.99
N HIS A 173 7.76 -36.20 -17.58
CA HIS A 173 8.96 -35.37 -17.61
C HIS A 173 9.39 -34.80 -16.24
N PHE A 174 8.60 -35.00 -15.17
CA PHE A 174 8.90 -34.40 -13.85
C PHE A 174 8.81 -35.43 -12.71
N GLY A 175 9.84 -36.28 -12.59
CA GLY A 175 10.02 -37.16 -11.44
C GLY A 175 10.65 -36.45 -10.24
N LEU A 176 10.25 -36.83 -9.03
CA LEU A 176 10.67 -36.26 -7.74
C LEU A 176 12.18 -36.32 -7.48
N LEU A 177 12.85 -37.29 -8.08
CA LEU A 177 14.30 -37.51 -7.94
C LEU A 177 15.05 -37.30 -9.26
N GLY A 178 14.39 -36.69 -10.26
CA GLY A 178 14.93 -36.51 -11.61
C GLY A 178 15.20 -37.84 -12.34
N VAL A 179 16.20 -37.80 -13.22
CA VAL A 179 16.66 -38.92 -14.03
C VAL A 179 18.13 -39.18 -13.71
N GLN A 180 18.48 -40.41 -13.33
CA GLN A 180 19.88 -40.83 -13.22
C GLN A 180 20.40 -41.27 -14.60
N GLU A 181 21.70 -41.06 -14.87
CA GLU A 181 22.33 -41.46 -16.13
C GLU A 181 22.01 -42.93 -16.49
N GLY A 182 21.47 -43.14 -17.69
CA GLY A 182 21.07 -44.47 -18.19
C GLY A 182 19.61 -44.87 -17.97
N GLN A 183 18.72 -43.98 -17.51
CA GLN A 183 17.27 -44.23 -17.47
C GLN A 183 16.49 -43.29 -18.39
N GLU A 184 15.53 -43.83 -19.15
CA GLU A 184 14.67 -43.04 -20.05
C GLU A 184 13.45 -42.40 -19.35
N VAL A 185 13.16 -42.80 -18.10
CA VAL A 185 11.96 -42.36 -17.35
C VAL A 185 12.37 -41.82 -15.98
N PRO A 186 11.85 -40.65 -15.54
CA PRO A 186 12.10 -40.10 -14.22
C PRO A 186 11.69 -41.05 -13.08
N LYS A 187 12.47 -41.11 -11.99
CA LYS A 187 12.16 -41.94 -10.83
C LYS A 187 11.28 -41.20 -9.83
N GLY A 188 10.14 -41.82 -9.50
CA GLY A 188 9.20 -41.39 -8.46
C GLY A 188 8.28 -40.27 -8.94
N HIS A 189 6.98 -40.51 -8.91
CA HIS A 189 5.94 -39.54 -9.22
C HIS A 189 5.52 -38.74 -7.97
N VAL A 190 4.99 -37.52 -8.11
CA VAL A 190 4.41 -36.80 -6.94
C VAL A 190 3.15 -37.51 -6.41
N GLN A 191 2.52 -38.35 -7.23
CA GLN A 191 1.46 -39.26 -6.80
C GLN A 191 1.98 -40.56 -6.14
N ASP A 192 3.30 -40.84 -6.19
CA ASP A 192 3.95 -41.95 -5.47
C ASP A 192 4.39 -41.55 -4.05
N LEU A 193 4.27 -40.26 -3.69
CA LEU A 193 4.57 -39.80 -2.33
C LEU A 193 3.60 -40.43 -1.33
N PRO A 194 4.09 -40.91 -0.17
CA PRO A 194 3.22 -41.27 0.95
C PRO A 194 2.33 -40.09 1.38
N GLU A 195 1.10 -40.38 1.82
CA GLU A 195 0.17 -39.36 2.28
C GLU A 195 0.77 -38.47 3.38
N GLU A 196 1.62 -39.03 4.23
CA GLU A 196 2.30 -38.28 5.30
C GLU A 196 3.19 -37.15 4.74
N VAL A 197 3.87 -37.40 3.61
CA VAL A 197 4.72 -36.39 2.95
C VAL A 197 3.86 -35.36 2.24
N LEU A 198 2.80 -35.79 1.55
CA LEU A 198 1.85 -34.87 0.90
C LEU A 198 1.15 -33.96 1.92
N ARG A 199 0.77 -34.49 3.09
CA ARG A 199 0.18 -33.69 4.19
C ARG A 199 1.14 -32.60 4.66
N GLU A 200 2.43 -32.91 4.86
CA GLU A 200 3.40 -31.88 5.25
C GLU A 200 3.64 -30.84 4.14
N VAL A 201 3.81 -31.27 2.88
CA VAL A 201 3.94 -30.34 1.73
C VAL A 201 2.74 -29.41 1.63
N PHE A 202 1.52 -29.96 1.70
CA PHE A 202 0.28 -29.18 1.61
C PHE A 202 0.08 -28.27 2.83
N ALA A 203 0.62 -28.59 4.01
CA ALA A 203 0.51 -27.72 5.18
C ALA A 203 1.23 -26.37 5.01
N HIS A 204 2.29 -26.35 4.21
CA HIS A 204 3.01 -25.14 3.82
C HIS A 204 2.30 -24.30 2.75
N LEU A 205 1.35 -24.86 2.00
CA LEU A 205 0.63 -24.12 0.96
C LEU A 205 -0.45 -23.20 1.57
N PRO A 206 -0.68 -22.00 1.02
CA PRO A 206 -1.74 -21.13 1.50
C PRO A 206 -3.12 -21.79 1.36
N ALA A 207 -3.99 -21.50 2.31
CA ALA A 207 -5.31 -22.10 2.38
C ALA A 207 -6.16 -21.84 1.12
N ASP A 208 -6.08 -20.65 0.52
CA ASP A 208 -6.91 -20.32 -0.64
C ASP A 208 -6.53 -21.17 -1.87
N ASP A 209 -5.27 -21.57 -2.04
CA ASP A 209 -4.81 -22.42 -3.14
C ASP A 209 -5.24 -23.87 -2.98
N LEU A 210 -5.14 -24.39 -1.75
CA LEU A 210 -5.63 -25.73 -1.39
C LEU A 210 -7.12 -25.89 -1.67
N TYR A 211 -7.94 -24.86 -1.42
CA TYR A 211 -9.40 -24.96 -1.52
C TYR A 211 -9.99 -24.46 -2.84
N ARG A 212 -9.39 -23.45 -3.51
CA ARG A 212 -9.91 -22.95 -4.81
C ARG A 212 -9.66 -23.95 -5.94
N ASN A 213 -8.50 -24.60 -5.94
CA ASN A 213 -8.07 -25.48 -7.04
C ASN A 213 -8.38 -26.96 -6.78
N ILE A 214 -9.13 -27.30 -5.71
CA ILE A 214 -9.36 -28.68 -5.27
C ILE A 214 -10.19 -29.53 -6.25
N SER A 215 -10.93 -28.89 -7.15
CA SER A 215 -11.60 -29.53 -8.28
C SER A 215 -10.65 -29.93 -9.41
N LEU A 216 -9.50 -29.27 -9.51
CA LEU A 216 -8.51 -29.39 -10.59
C LEU A 216 -7.35 -30.35 -10.26
N VAL A 217 -7.24 -30.82 -9.01
CA VAL A 217 -6.19 -31.75 -8.57
C VAL A 217 -6.63 -33.22 -8.68
N CYS A 218 -5.66 -34.12 -8.76
CA CYS A 218 -5.91 -35.55 -8.85
C CYS A 218 -6.69 -36.11 -7.63
N ARG A 219 -7.36 -37.27 -7.80
CA ARG A 219 -8.18 -37.90 -6.74
C ARG A 219 -7.42 -38.12 -5.43
N HIS A 220 -6.13 -38.45 -5.49
CA HIS A 220 -5.30 -38.69 -4.31
C HIS A 220 -5.07 -37.41 -3.50
N TRP A 221 -4.67 -36.32 -4.18
CA TRP A 221 -4.49 -35.01 -3.54
C TRP A 221 -5.82 -34.49 -2.98
N ARG A 222 -6.91 -34.63 -3.74
CA ARG A 222 -8.26 -34.27 -3.29
C ARG A 222 -8.67 -35.05 -2.05
N ALA A 223 -8.34 -36.34 -1.93
CA ALA A 223 -8.62 -37.13 -0.73
C ALA A 223 -7.87 -36.59 0.50
N VAL A 224 -6.56 -36.30 0.36
CA VAL A 224 -5.74 -35.71 1.44
C VAL A 224 -6.27 -34.33 1.86
N VAL A 225 -6.54 -33.44 0.91
CA VAL A 225 -7.00 -32.07 1.22
C VAL A 225 -8.43 -32.04 1.74
N MET A 226 -9.31 -32.97 1.33
CA MET A 226 -10.68 -33.07 1.85
C MET A 226 -10.80 -33.79 3.21
N ASP A 227 -9.77 -34.51 3.67
CA ASP A 227 -9.77 -35.19 4.98
C ASP A 227 -10.12 -34.19 6.11
N PRO A 228 -11.21 -34.41 6.89
CA PRO A 228 -11.57 -33.53 8.00
C PRO A 228 -10.49 -33.39 9.08
N GLN A 229 -9.58 -34.37 9.21
CA GLN A 229 -8.46 -34.33 10.16
C GLN A 229 -7.23 -33.58 9.63
N PHE A 230 -7.19 -33.27 8.33
CA PHE A 230 -6.10 -32.50 7.75
C PHE A 230 -6.35 -30.99 7.91
N LEU A 231 -5.59 -30.35 8.80
CA LEU A 231 -5.63 -28.90 9.09
C LEU A 231 -7.04 -28.34 9.38
N PRO A 232 -7.81 -28.93 10.31
CA PRO A 232 -9.17 -28.51 10.65
C PRO A 232 -9.30 -27.02 11.04
N TRP A 233 -8.34 -26.44 11.76
CA TRP A 233 -8.34 -25.03 12.15
C TRP A 233 -7.95 -24.10 11.03
N LYS A 234 -6.97 -24.45 10.17
CA LYS A 234 -6.71 -23.70 8.93
C LYS A 234 -7.96 -23.66 8.04
N LYS A 235 -8.67 -24.80 7.92
CA LYS A 235 -9.98 -24.89 7.24
C LYS A 235 -11.02 -24.00 7.91
N LEU A 236 -11.22 -24.13 9.22
CA LEU A 236 -12.22 -23.39 9.98
C LEU A 236 -11.98 -21.88 9.91
N TYR A 237 -10.74 -21.41 10.06
CA TYR A 237 -10.34 -20.01 9.91
C TYR A 237 -10.81 -19.44 8.57
N CYS A 238 -10.49 -20.12 7.46
CA CYS A 238 -10.84 -19.66 6.12
C CYS A 238 -12.35 -19.71 5.85
N ARG A 239 -13.05 -20.77 6.29
CA ARG A 239 -14.51 -20.86 6.18
C ARG A 239 -15.23 -19.79 7.01
N TYR A 240 -14.74 -19.52 8.23
CA TYR A 240 -15.26 -18.49 9.14
C TYR A 240 -14.99 -17.07 8.60
N ARG A 241 -13.78 -16.81 8.10
CA ARG A 241 -13.42 -15.52 7.44
C ARG A 241 -14.27 -15.26 6.19
N LYS A 242 -14.64 -16.31 5.45
CA LYS A 242 -15.61 -16.27 4.34
C LYS A 242 -17.09 -16.20 4.80
N ARG A 243 -17.36 -16.18 6.13
CA ARG A 243 -18.69 -16.15 6.76
C ARG A 243 -19.63 -17.29 6.32
N GLN A 244 -19.08 -18.49 6.13
CA GLN A 244 -19.89 -19.67 5.83
C GLN A 244 -20.76 -20.07 7.04
N ASN A 245 -22.05 -20.30 6.82
CA ASN A 245 -23.03 -20.56 7.88
C ASN A 245 -22.66 -21.73 8.80
N GLU A 246 -22.07 -22.79 8.27
CA GLU A 246 -21.61 -23.95 9.03
C GLU A 246 -20.48 -23.58 10.00
N ALA A 247 -19.42 -22.92 9.50
CA ALA A 247 -18.30 -22.47 10.31
C ALA A 247 -18.72 -21.43 11.37
N LEU A 248 -19.71 -20.57 11.06
CA LEU A 248 -20.28 -19.65 12.04
C LEU A 248 -21.03 -20.39 13.17
N LYS A 249 -21.76 -21.46 12.85
CA LYS A 249 -22.45 -22.31 13.86
C LYS A 249 -21.46 -23.14 14.67
N GLU A 250 -20.50 -23.79 14.01
CA GLU A 250 -19.43 -24.60 14.62
C GLU A 250 -18.64 -23.77 15.64
N MET A 251 -18.17 -22.59 15.23
CA MET A 251 -17.45 -21.66 16.11
C MET A 251 -18.34 -21.09 17.20
N LYS A 252 -19.63 -20.82 16.94
CA LYS A 252 -20.56 -20.37 17.98
C LYS A 252 -20.75 -21.45 19.06
N SER A 253 -20.93 -22.72 18.67
CA SER A 253 -21.02 -23.83 19.63
C SER A 253 -19.77 -23.87 20.51
N ILE A 254 -18.57 -23.89 19.90
CA ILE A 254 -17.30 -23.91 20.65
C ILE A 254 -17.21 -22.75 21.65
N LEU A 255 -17.63 -21.53 21.29
CA LEU A 255 -17.62 -20.38 22.21
C LEU A 255 -18.68 -20.50 23.32
N ASP A 256 -19.91 -20.87 23.00
CA ASP A 256 -21.01 -20.96 23.96
C ASP A 256 -20.80 -22.14 24.94
N ASP A 257 -20.43 -23.32 24.42
CA ASP A 257 -20.18 -24.57 25.18
C ASP A 257 -19.02 -24.42 26.18
N ASN A 258 -18.03 -23.56 25.88
CA ASN A 258 -16.86 -23.30 26.73
C ASN A 258 -16.93 -21.95 27.47
N GLN A 259 -18.10 -21.30 27.52
CA GLN A 259 -18.30 -20.03 28.23
C GLN A 259 -17.34 -18.89 27.77
N ILE A 260 -16.91 -18.91 26.51
CA ILE A 260 -16.07 -17.88 25.89
C ILE A 260 -16.98 -16.80 25.26
N ASN A 261 -17.73 -16.10 26.10
CA ASN A 261 -18.73 -15.13 25.67
C ASN A 261 -18.60 -13.79 26.43
N LYS A 262 -19.20 -12.72 25.90
CA LYS A 262 -19.09 -11.34 26.44
C LYS A 262 -19.62 -11.17 27.87
N LYS A 263 -20.50 -12.05 28.35
CA LYS A 263 -21.09 -11.95 29.70
C LYS A 263 -20.21 -12.58 30.78
N ASP A 264 -19.24 -13.41 30.39
CA ASP A 264 -18.34 -14.08 31.32
C ASP A 264 -17.04 -13.27 31.44
N ASP A 265 -16.76 -12.80 32.65
CA ASP A 265 -15.51 -12.11 32.99
C ASP A 265 -14.29 -13.02 32.74
N LEU A 266 -14.43 -14.33 32.94
CA LEU A 266 -13.35 -15.31 32.81
C LEU A 266 -13.16 -15.81 31.36
N CYS A 267 -13.84 -15.23 30.37
CA CYS A 267 -13.83 -15.70 28.97
C CYS A 267 -12.42 -15.92 28.37
N LEU A 268 -11.41 -15.12 28.74
CA LEU A 268 -10.01 -15.34 28.32
C LEU A 268 -9.34 -16.53 29.03
N LEU A 269 -9.59 -16.74 30.32
CA LEU A 269 -9.14 -17.95 31.03
C LEU A 269 -9.83 -19.19 30.48
N ASN A 270 -11.13 -19.10 30.16
CA ASN A 270 -11.90 -20.19 29.54
C ASN A 270 -11.35 -20.55 28.15
N MET A 271 -10.91 -19.55 27.36
CA MET A 271 -10.19 -19.80 26.09
C MET A 271 -8.85 -20.52 26.33
N VAL A 272 -8.05 -20.09 27.31
CA VAL A 272 -6.76 -20.72 27.63
C VAL A 272 -6.95 -22.15 28.20
N ARG A 273 -8.03 -22.38 28.95
CA ARG A 273 -8.48 -23.71 29.39
C ARG A 273 -8.84 -24.61 28.21
N TYR A 274 -9.67 -24.11 27.29
CA TYR A 274 -10.04 -24.84 26.07
C TYR A 274 -8.81 -25.27 25.26
N MET A 275 -7.81 -24.40 25.13
CA MET A 275 -6.57 -24.70 24.41
C MET A 275 -5.71 -25.83 25.05
N SER A 276 -5.91 -26.19 26.32
CA SER A 276 -5.23 -27.37 26.91
C SER A 276 -5.63 -28.69 26.25
N GLN A 277 -6.84 -28.74 25.69
CA GLN A 277 -7.43 -29.91 25.04
C GLN A 277 -7.08 -29.98 23.54
N PHE A 278 -6.17 -29.12 23.06
CA PHE A 278 -5.79 -29.05 21.66
C PHE A 278 -5.24 -30.40 21.17
N LYS A 279 -5.95 -31.02 20.21
CA LYS A 279 -5.65 -32.35 19.72
C LYS A 279 -4.54 -32.31 18.67
N HIS A 280 -3.35 -32.75 19.06
CA HIS A 280 -2.20 -32.90 18.16
C HIS A 280 -2.22 -34.22 17.38
N SER A 281 -1.35 -34.32 16.37
CA SER A 281 -1.09 -35.59 15.67
C SER A 281 -0.49 -36.62 16.65
N LYS A 282 -0.75 -37.92 16.44
CA LYS A 282 -0.50 -39.02 17.41
C LYS A 282 0.97 -39.24 17.87
N ARG A 283 1.92 -38.35 17.54
CA ARG A 283 3.37 -38.51 17.78
C ARG A 283 4.03 -37.41 18.63
N VAL A 284 3.33 -36.36 19.08
CA VAL A 284 3.98 -35.30 19.90
C VAL A 284 4.09 -35.69 21.38
N ASN A 285 5.29 -35.64 21.93
CA ASN A 285 5.56 -35.74 23.36
C ASN A 285 5.37 -34.37 24.03
N VAL A 286 4.43 -34.28 24.97
CA VAL A 286 4.05 -33.04 25.67
C VAL A 286 5.19 -32.49 26.53
N LYS A 287 6.04 -33.37 27.11
CA LYS A 287 7.16 -32.98 27.98
C LYS A 287 8.24 -32.22 27.20
N ASP A 288 8.55 -32.66 25.99
CA ASP A 288 9.57 -32.03 25.14
C ASP A 288 9.11 -30.64 24.67
N VAL A 289 7.81 -30.46 24.41
CA VAL A 289 7.22 -29.16 24.12
C VAL A 289 7.31 -28.24 25.34
N LEU A 290 6.98 -28.71 26.55
CA LEU A 290 7.11 -27.91 27.77
C LEU A 290 8.58 -27.52 28.05
N ALA A 291 9.52 -28.44 27.91
CA ALA A 291 10.95 -28.17 28.05
C ALA A 291 11.47 -27.17 27.01
N CYS A 292 10.97 -27.23 25.77
CA CYS A 292 11.25 -26.27 24.72
C CYS A 292 10.72 -24.87 25.08
N VAL A 293 9.42 -24.76 25.39
CA VAL A 293 8.72 -23.48 25.62
C VAL A 293 9.25 -22.75 26.86
N LYS A 294 9.77 -23.48 27.87
CA LYS A 294 10.51 -22.93 29.03
C LYS A 294 11.68 -21.99 28.65
N GLY A 295 12.22 -22.11 27.44
CA GLY A 295 13.28 -21.22 26.92
C GLY A 295 12.81 -19.83 26.44
N HIS A 296 11.51 -19.55 26.41
CA HIS A 296 10.97 -18.27 25.90
C HIS A 296 10.76 -17.23 27.00
N GLN A 297 11.06 -15.95 26.73
CA GLN A 297 10.99 -14.87 27.73
C GLN A 297 9.59 -14.67 28.38
N LEU A 298 8.52 -14.97 27.64
CA LEU A 298 7.15 -14.88 28.15
C LEU A 298 6.69 -16.12 28.94
N TYR A 299 7.46 -17.23 28.93
CA TYR A 299 7.05 -18.45 29.65
C TYR A 299 6.91 -18.19 31.16
N ALA A 300 7.86 -17.47 31.78
CA ALA A 300 7.79 -17.15 33.21
C ALA A 300 6.51 -16.35 33.57
N HIS A 301 6.06 -15.47 32.69
CA HIS A 301 4.83 -14.70 32.88
C HIS A 301 3.59 -15.61 32.77
N ALA A 302 3.56 -16.48 31.76
CA ALA A 302 2.46 -17.41 31.55
C ALA A 302 2.37 -18.47 32.68
N GLU A 303 3.50 -19.06 33.08
CA GLU A 303 3.56 -20.02 34.18
C GLU A 303 3.05 -19.41 35.49
N ALA A 304 3.48 -18.20 35.83
CA ALA A 304 3.09 -17.54 37.06
C ALA A 304 1.58 -17.21 37.09
N CYS A 305 1.02 -16.78 35.96
CA CYS A 305 -0.44 -16.57 35.81
C CYS A 305 -1.25 -17.88 35.87
N ILE A 306 -0.77 -18.97 35.25
CA ILE A 306 -1.47 -20.26 35.31
C ILE A 306 -1.46 -20.80 36.75
N LYS A 307 -0.34 -20.74 37.46
CA LYS A 307 -0.23 -21.19 38.87
C LYS A 307 -1.20 -20.45 39.81
N ASP A 308 -1.42 -19.16 39.58
CA ASP A 308 -2.31 -18.34 40.39
C ASP A 308 -3.79 -18.51 40.02
N ARG A 309 -4.12 -18.59 38.73
CA ARG A 309 -5.50 -18.45 38.24
C ARG A 309 -6.14 -19.73 37.73
N MET A 310 -5.33 -20.74 37.41
CA MET A 310 -5.75 -22.06 36.95
C MET A 310 -4.85 -23.14 37.59
N PRO A 311 -4.77 -23.22 38.94
CA PRO A 311 -3.93 -24.19 39.63
C PRO A 311 -4.32 -25.64 39.32
N ASP A 312 -5.56 -25.85 38.85
CA ASP A 312 -6.08 -27.10 38.29
C ASP A 312 -5.35 -27.60 37.03
N MET A 313 -4.47 -26.78 36.44
CA MET A 313 -3.75 -27.06 35.19
C MET A 313 -2.22 -27.17 35.35
N VAL A 314 -1.75 -27.34 36.59
CA VAL A 314 -0.33 -27.41 36.93
C VAL A 314 -0.03 -28.77 37.57
N ASP A 315 0.76 -29.57 36.86
CA ASP A 315 1.31 -30.83 37.37
C ASP A 315 2.69 -30.59 38.01
N ASP A 316 3.27 -31.62 38.65
CA ASP A 316 4.61 -31.56 39.29
C ASP A 316 5.74 -31.08 38.34
N GLU A 317 5.58 -31.25 37.03
CA GLU A 317 6.57 -30.84 36.01
C GLU A 317 6.34 -29.42 35.47
N GLY A 318 5.20 -28.79 35.78
CA GLY A 318 4.81 -27.44 35.36
C GLY A 318 3.39 -27.35 34.77
N PRO A 319 3.01 -26.18 34.23
CA PRO A 319 1.72 -25.95 33.59
C PRO A 319 1.60 -26.72 32.25
N ASN A 320 0.36 -27.03 31.85
CA ASN A 320 0.07 -27.55 30.51
C ASN A 320 0.69 -26.65 29.42
N PRO A 321 1.54 -27.18 28.51
CA PRO A 321 2.29 -26.34 27.56
C PRO A 321 1.40 -25.67 26.51
N TRP A 322 0.26 -26.25 26.15
CA TRP A 322 -0.68 -25.64 25.20
C TRP A 322 -1.39 -24.42 25.81
N SER A 323 -1.72 -24.47 27.10
CA SER A 323 -2.25 -23.31 27.82
C SER A 323 -1.16 -22.25 28.07
N ALA A 324 0.07 -22.67 28.40
CA ALA A 324 1.22 -21.76 28.51
C ALA A 324 1.47 -21.02 27.18
N MET A 325 1.52 -21.74 26.05
CA MET A 325 1.65 -21.14 24.71
C MET A 325 0.49 -20.20 24.37
N ALA A 326 -0.76 -20.57 24.68
CA ALA A 326 -1.92 -19.74 24.36
C ALA A 326 -1.85 -18.41 25.11
N LEU A 327 -1.46 -18.46 26.39
CA LEU A 327 -1.27 -17.29 27.21
C LEU A 327 -0.05 -16.47 26.77
N MET A 328 1.07 -17.09 26.38
CA MET A 328 2.23 -16.39 25.80
C MET A 328 1.88 -15.62 24.52
N LEU A 329 0.99 -16.15 23.68
CA LEU A 329 0.49 -15.46 22.48
C LEU A 329 -0.43 -14.27 22.81
N ILE A 330 -1.16 -14.33 23.93
CA ILE A 330 -1.97 -13.21 24.46
C ILE A 330 -1.09 -12.15 25.13
N LEU A 331 0.01 -12.55 25.78
CA LEU A 331 0.97 -11.67 26.45
C LEU A 331 2.07 -11.11 25.53
N ALA A 332 2.08 -11.47 24.24
CA ALA A 332 3.06 -11.02 23.25
C ALA A 332 2.96 -9.50 22.99
N ASP A 333 4.07 -8.78 23.14
CA ASP A 333 4.15 -7.34 22.83
C ASP A 333 4.09 -7.12 21.32
N GLY A 334 4.69 -8.00 20.52
CA GLY A 334 4.68 -7.86 19.06
C GLY A 334 4.88 -9.17 18.30
N VAL A 335 4.97 -9.04 16.97
CA VAL A 335 5.26 -10.15 16.05
C VAL A 335 6.55 -10.89 16.42
N LYS A 336 7.54 -10.19 16.97
CA LYS A 336 8.83 -10.77 17.37
C LYS A 336 8.68 -11.88 18.42
N ASP A 337 7.88 -11.70 19.47
CA ASP A 337 7.65 -12.74 20.48
C ASP A 337 7.04 -14.01 19.86
N VAL A 338 6.14 -13.85 18.89
CA VAL A 338 5.51 -14.98 18.19
C VAL A 338 6.51 -15.66 17.25
N LEU A 339 7.39 -14.90 16.58
CA LEU A 339 8.49 -15.46 15.78
C LEU A 339 9.51 -16.20 16.64
N ASP A 340 9.90 -15.66 17.80
CA ASP A 340 10.86 -16.28 18.72
C ASP A 340 10.30 -17.59 19.28
N LEU A 341 9.00 -17.65 19.62
CA LEU A 341 8.30 -18.90 19.97
C LEU A 341 8.31 -19.93 18.82
N VAL A 342 8.00 -19.52 17.59
CA VAL A 342 8.02 -20.42 16.42
C VAL A 342 9.45 -20.91 16.10
N ALA A 343 10.46 -20.05 16.23
CA ALA A 343 11.86 -20.40 16.02
C ALA A 343 12.34 -21.41 17.08
N LEU A 344 11.94 -21.22 18.34
CA LEU A 344 12.23 -22.13 19.46
C LEU A 344 11.64 -23.52 19.23
N LEU A 345 10.36 -23.59 18.86
CA LEU A 345 9.64 -24.85 18.54
C LEU A 345 10.27 -25.57 17.33
N ARG A 346 10.69 -24.83 16.29
CA ARG A 346 11.38 -25.39 15.12
C ARG A 346 12.79 -25.90 15.45
N LYS A 347 13.57 -25.14 16.22
CA LYS A 347 14.98 -25.45 16.52
C LYS A 347 15.14 -26.63 17.48
N SER A 348 14.22 -26.80 18.42
CA SER A 348 14.27 -27.88 19.41
C SER A 348 14.02 -29.27 18.81
N GLY A 349 13.42 -29.34 17.62
CA GLY A 349 12.98 -30.61 17.05
C GLY A 349 11.90 -31.31 17.90
N CYS A 350 11.24 -30.59 18.81
CA CYS A 350 10.05 -31.10 19.48
C CYS A 350 9.06 -31.57 18.41
N LEU A 351 8.42 -32.72 18.61
CA LEU A 351 7.78 -33.55 17.56
C LEU A 351 6.60 -32.90 16.80
N LEU A 352 6.34 -31.62 17.04
CA LEU A 352 5.54 -30.72 16.21
C LEU A 352 6.21 -30.49 14.85
N THR A 353 5.60 -31.05 13.81
CA THR A 353 5.95 -30.67 12.43
C THR A 353 5.59 -29.21 12.16
N ALA A 354 6.11 -28.63 11.07
CA ALA A 354 5.80 -27.25 10.73
C ALA A 354 4.31 -27.03 10.47
N GLY A 355 3.61 -28.04 9.92
CA GLY A 355 2.16 -28.09 9.86
C GLY A 355 1.50 -28.01 11.24
N GLY A 356 1.97 -28.81 12.21
CA GLY A 356 1.46 -28.79 13.59
C GLY A 356 1.62 -27.45 14.30
N ILE A 357 2.74 -26.75 14.12
CA ILE A 357 2.93 -25.38 14.65
C ILE A 357 1.93 -24.42 14.01
N SER A 358 1.79 -24.46 12.67
CA SER A 358 0.86 -23.58 11.96
C SER A 358 -0.59 -23.81 12.39
N GLU A 359 -0.98 -25.07 12.62
CA GLU A 359 -2.33 -25.46 12.98
C GLU A 359 -2.73 -24.98 14.39
N TYR A 360 -1.79 -25.05 15.34
CA TYR A 360 -1.98 -24.47 16.67
C TYR A 360 -2.18 -22.95 16.61
N LEU A 361 -1.35 -22.25 15.82
CA LEU A 361 -1.49 -20.81 15.60
C LEU A 361 -2.81 -20.47 14.91
N TRP A 362 -3.25 -21.26 13.92
CA TRP A 362 -4.56 -21.09 13.28
C TRP A 362 -5.72 -21.26 14.27
N ALA A 363 -5.62 -22.19 15.24
CA ALA A 363 -6.64 -22.38 16.26
C ALA A 363 -6.79 -21.13 17.15
N VAL A 364 -5.69 -20.63 17.70
CA VAL A 364 -5.67 -19.42 18.54
C VAL A 364 -6.13 -18.19 17.72
N ALA A 365 -5.68 -18.04 16.48
CA ALA A 365 -6.12 -16.97 15.59
C ALA A 365 -7.62 -17.03 15.26
N THR A 366 -8.19 -18.24 15.10
CA THR A 366 -9.63 -18.44 14.87
C THR A 366 -10.44 -18.02 16.09
N LEU A 367 -10.04 -18.48 17.27
CA LEU A 367 -10.68 -18.12 18.55
C LEU A 367 -10.68 -16.61 18.77
N LEU A 368 -9.51 -15.96 18.69
CA LEU A 368 -9.39 -14.50 18.87
C LEU A 368 -10.23 -13.72 17.85
N MET A 369 -10.19 -14.11 16.57
CA MET A 369 -11.04 -13.49 15.54
C MET A 369 -12.54 -13.67 15.85
N ALA A 370 -12.95 -14.83 16.36
CA ALA A 370 -14.34 -15.11 16.70
C ALA A 370 -14.80 -14.37 17.97
N MET A 371 -13.97 -14.28 19.00
CA MET A 371 -14.21 -13.48 20.20
C MET A 371 -14.42 -12.00 19.84
N ARG A 372 -13.55 -11.45 18.99
CA ARG A 372 -13.68 -10.08 18.46
C ARG A 372 -14.99 -9.89 17.69
N GLN A 373 -15.36 -10.82 16.79
CA GLN A 373 -16.61 -10.71 16.02
C GLN A 373 -17.88 -10.85 16.89
N ASN A 374 -17.78 -11.49 18.07
CA ASN A 374 -18.83 -11.53 19.09
C ASN A 374 -18.78 -10.35 20.09
N ASN A 375 -18.02 -9.30 19.78
CA ASN A 375 -17.90 -8.05 20.57
C ASN A 375 -17.30 -8.23 21.98
N ILE A 376 -16.43 -9.23 22.18
CA ILE A 376 -15.59 -9.34 23.38
C ILE A 376 -14.45 -8.30 23.28
N ASN A 377 -14.15 -7.59 24.37
CA ASN A 377 -13.23 -6.44 24.37
C ASN A 377 -11.75 -6.85 24.46
N ILE A 378 -11.20 -7.44 23.38
CA ILE A 378 -9.78 -7.83 23.29
C ILE A 378 -9.00 -6.90 22.35
N SER A 379 -7.67 -6.89 22.43
CA SER A 379 -6.82 -6.17 21.46
C SER A 379 -6.81 -6.89 20.11
N ASN A 380 -7.00 -6.15 19.02
CA ASN A 380 -6.84 -6.69 17.66
C ASN A 380 -5.38 -7.11 17.39
N ARG A 381 -4.41 -6.58 18.13
CA ARG A 381 -2.97 -6.88 17.97
C ARG A 381 -2.63 -8.34 18.21
N TRP A 382 -3.33 -9.04 19.10
CA TRP A 382 -3.09 -10.47 19.36
C TRP A 382 -3.40 -11.33 18.12
N HIS A 383 -4.56 -11.12 17.50
CA HIS A 383 -4.92 -11.79 16.25
C HIS A 383 -3.98 -11.39 15.11
N TYR A 384 -3.63 -10.10 15.02
CA TYR A 384 -2.70 -9.58 14.02
C TYR A 384 -1.32 -10.22 14.12
N ASN A 385 -0.72 -10.28 15.31
CA ASN A 385 0.62 -10.84 15.53
C ASN A 385 0.71 -12.29 15.07
N ILE A 386 -0.30 -13.11 15.42
CA ILE A 386 -0.37 -14.51 15.02
C ILE A 386 -0.59 -14.64 13.50
N PHE A 387 -1.51 -13.86 12.94
CA PHE A 387 -1.77 -13.85 11.49
C PHE A 387 -0.53 -13.44 10.68
N TYR A 388 0.23 -12.45 11.16
CA TYR A 388 1.47 -11.98 10.54
C TYR A 388 2.51 -13.10 10.47
N VAL A 389 2.72 -13.83 11.58
CA VAL A 389 3.67 -14.95 11.60
C VAL A 389 3.21 -16.10 10.71
N LEU A 390 1.91 -16.43 10.72
CA LEU A 390 1.33 -17.40 9.79
C LEU A 390 1.56 -17.02 8.32
N HIS A 391 1.32 -15.75 7.96
CA HIS A 391 1.57 -15.23 6.61
C HIS A 391 3.06 -15.32 6.22
N LEU A 392 3.97 -14.98 7.13
CA LEU A 392 5.41 -15.16 6.91
C LEU A 392 5.82 -16.63 6.79
N MET A 393 5.17 -17.54 7.53
CA MET A 393 5.42 -18.98 7.43
C MET A 393 4.98 -19.56 6.08
N GLU A 394 3.89 -19.05 5.50
CA GLU A 394 3.38 -19.44 4.17
C GLU A 394 4.15 -18.78 3.01
N ASN A 395 4.82 -17.64 3.23
CA ASN A 395 5.60 -16.90 2.22
C ASN A 395 7.12 -16.94 2.47
N ALA A 396 7.60 -17.86 3.32
CA ALA A 396 9.01 -17.99 3.65
C ALA A 396 9.85 -18.37 2.41
N PRO A 397 11.05 -17.80 2.23
CA PRO A 397 11.93 -18.21 1.13
C PRO A 397 12.42 -19.65 1.34
N PRO A 398 12.75 -20.38 0.27
CA PRO A 398 13.44 -21.66 0.39
C PRO A 398 14.79 -21.51 1.13
N PRO A 399 15.26 -22.56 1.83
CA PRO A 399 16.46 -22.50 2.66
C PRO A 399 17.71 -22.10 1.86
N ALA A 400 18.68 -21.49 2.56
CA ALA A 400 19.75 -20.68 1.97
C ALA A 400 20.69 -21.37 0.95
N GLY A 401 20.65 -22.69 0.80
CA GLY A 401 21.43 -23.43 -0.21
C GLY A 401 20.96 -23.25 -1.66
N LEU A 402 19.80 -22.61 -1.89
CA LEU A 402 19.20 -22.38 -3.22
C LEU A 402 19.11 -20.88 -3.60
N GLN A 403 19.89 -20.01 -2.96
CA GLN A 403 19.90 -18.57 -3.24
C GLN A 403 20.64 -18.24 -4.55
N ASP A 404 19.98 -18.50 -5.66
CA ASP A 404 20.18 -17.69 -6.87
C ASP A 404 19.73 -16.24 -6.58
N ASN A 405 20.31 -15.23 -7.24
CA ASN A 405 20.08 -13.79 -6.96
C ASN A 405 18.66 -13.29 -7.36
N ARG A 406 17.68 -14.19 -7.43
CA ARG A 406 16.30 -13.93 -7.83
C ARG A 406 15.55 -13.26 -6.68
N GLN A 407 15.27 -11.98 -6.87
CA GLN A 407 14.39 -11.17 -6.04
C GLN A 407 13.10 -11.94 -5.67
N GLN A 408 12.94 -12.24 -4.37
CA GLN A 408 11.87 -13.07 -3.83
C GLN A 408 10.47 -12.62 -4.30
N ILE A 409 9.64 -13.57 -4.70
CA ILE A 409 8.27 -13.38 -5.19
C ILE A 409 7.33 -13.94 -4.12
N THR A 410 6.29 -13.20 -3.72
CA THR A 410 5.27 -13.74 -2.79
C THR A 410 4.34 -14.72 -3.50
N HIS A 411 3.63 -15.56 -2.75
CA HIS A 411 2.63 -16.43 -3.35
C HIS A 411 1.56 -15.65 -4.13
N GLU A 412 1.12 -14.53 -3.58
CA GLU A 412 0.18 -13.60 -4.21
C GLU A 412 0.68 -13.03 -5.54
N GLN A 413 1.96 -12.65 -5.61
CA GLN A 413 2.60 -12.22 -6.85
C GLN A 413 2.69 -13.37 -7.85
N GLN A 414 3.01 -14.60 -7.41
CA GLN A 414 3.10 -15.76 -8.27
C GLN A 414 1.75 -16.14 -8.89
N GLN A 415 0.63 -16.02 -8.16
CA GLN A 415 -0.72 -16.18 -8.69
C GLN A 415 -1.01 -15.22 -9.86
N ILE A 416 -0.52 -13.98 -9.77
CA ILE A 416 -0.66 -12.98 -10.85
C ILE A 416 0.23 -13.34 -12.04
N LEU A 417 1.48 -13.73 -11.81
CA LEU A 417 2.42 -14.13 -12.87
C LEU A 417 1.90 -15.34 -13.67
N ASN A 418 1.25 -16.28 -12.99
CA ASN A 418 0.63 -17.46 -13.58
C ASN A 418 -0.66 -17.16 -14.37
N HIS A 419 -1.28 -15.98 -14.24
CA HIS A 419 -2.48 -15.63 -15.00
C HIS A 419 -2.16 -15.39 -16.47
N ASP A 420 -2.71 -16.18 -17.38
CA ASP A 420 -2.57 -15.93 -18.82
C ASP A 420 -3.66 -14.99 -19.35
N ILE A 421 -3.25 -13.79 -19.74
CA ILE A 421 -4.18 -12.70 -20.12
C ILE A 421 -4.74 -12.94 -21.53
N GLN A 422 -6.06 -13.01 -21.65
CA GLN A 422 -6.76 -13.15 -22.92
C GLN A 422 -7.34 -11.80 -23.39
N ASN A 423 -7.77 -11.75 -24.65
CA ASN A 423 -8.58 -10.64 -25.15
C ASN A 423 -9.84 -10.46 -24.29
N HIS A 424 -10.29 -9.22 -24.13
CA HIS A 424 -11.39 -8.82 -23.24
C HIS A 424 -11.20 -9.07 -21.72
N HIS A 425 -10.14 -9.74 -21.26
CA HIS A 425 -9.88 -9.85 -19.82
C HIS A 425 -9.73 -8.47 -19.17
N VAL A 426 -10.42 -8.29 -18.05
CA VAL A 426 -10.22 -7.17 -17.13
C VAL A 426 -9.78 -7.75 -15.80
N VAL A 427 -8.49 -7.63 -15.50
CA VAL A 427 -7.85 -8.14 -14.29
C VAL A 427 -7.66 -6.97 -13.31
N LYS A 428 -8.05 -7.15 -12.06
CA LYS A 428 -7.77 -6.22 -10.96
C LYS A 428 -6.71 -6.79 -10.03
N ILE A 429 -5.72 -5.98 -9.68
CA ILE A 429 -4.73 -6.29 -8.66
C ILE A 429 -4.90 -5.24 -7.55
N MET A 430 -5.59 -5.65 -6.49
CA MET A 430 -5.88 -4.84 -5.30
C MET A 430 -4.69 -4.91 -4.35
N ALA A 431 -3.85 -3.88 -4.32
CA ALA A 431 -2.54 -3.95 -3.70
C ALA A 431 -2.34 -2.87 -2.64
N PHE A 432 -1.93 -3.24 -1.43
CA PHE A 432 -1.61 -2.27 -0.39
C PHE A 432 -0.29 -1.53 -0.65
N ALA A 433 0.00 -0.52 0.17
CA ALA A 433 1.25 0.24 0.13
C ALA A 433 2.51 -0.66 0.24
N GLY A 434 3.50 -0.40 -0.62
CA GLY A 434 4.81 -1.07 -0.56
C GLY A 434 4.86 -2.51 -1.10
N THR A 435 3.76 -3.05 -1.62
CA THR A 435 3.60 -4.47 -2.00
C THR A 435 4.26 -4.91 -3.33
N GLY A 436 5.00 -4.00 -3.99
CA GLY A 436 5.71 -4.32 -5.22
C GLY A 436 4.86 -4.32 -6.51
N LYS A 437 3.73 -3.60 -6.55
CA LYS A 437 2.83 -3.43 -7.73
C LYS A 437 3.57 -3.40 -9.08
N THR A 438 4.43 -2.38 -9.26
CA THR A 438 5.17 -2.16 -10.51
C THR A 438 6.19 -3.27 -10.77
N THR A 439 6.85 -3.81 -9.73
CA THR A 439 7.74 -4.98 -9.83
C THR A 439 7.00 -6.23 -10.34
N THR A 440 5.77 -6.45 -9.90
CA THR A 440 4.91 -7.54 -10.39
C THR A 440 4.61 -7.38 -11.87
N LEU A 441 4.26 -6.17 -12.33
CA LEU A 441 4.02 -5.88 -13.75
C LEU A 441 5.29 -6.05 -14.61
N VAL A 442 6.45 -5.61 -14.11
CA VAL A 442 7.74 -5.81 -14.79
C VAL A 442 8.01 -7.30 -14.99
N LYS A 443 7.88 -8.12 -13.94
CA LYS A 443 8.07 -9.58 -14.02
C LYS A 443 7.03 -10.24 -14.94
N TYR A 444 5.78 -9.77 -14.92
CA TYR A 444 4.71 -10.27 -15.78
C TYR A 444 5.02 -10.08 -17.26
N ALA A 445 5.50 -8.90 -17.64
CA ALA A 445 5.91 -8.59 -19.02
C ALA A 445 7.20 -9.32 -19.44
N GLN A 446 8.16 -9.50 -18.51
CA GLN A 446 9.40 -10.24 -18.77
C GLN A 446 9.15 -11.72 -19.09
N GLN A 447 8.18 -12.35 -18.42
CA GLN A 447 7.77 -13.73 -18.72
C GLN A 447 7.07 -13.87 -20.09
N ARG A 448 6.55 -12.77 -20.65
CA ARG A 448 5.77 -12.73 -21.89
C ARG A 448 6.42 -11.83 -22.94
N SER A 449 7.71 -12.05 -23.19
CA SER A 449 8.52 -11.29 -24.15
C SER A 449 8.01 -11.29 -25.60
N HIS A 450 7.10 -12.21 -25.95
CA HIS A 450 6.43 -12.28 -27.24
C HIS A 450 5.20 -11.36 -27.37
N MET A 451 4.68 -10.83 -26.25
CA MET A 451 3.54 -9.90 -26.21
C MET A 451 4.01 -8.45 -26.12
N ARG A 452 3.25 -7.53 -26.71
CA ARG A 452 3.44 -6.07 -26.63
C ARG A 452 2.49 -5.47 -25.60
N PHE A 453 3.04 -4.75 -24.63
CA PHE A 453 2.29 -4.11 -23.56
C PHE A 453 2.33 -2.58 -23.67
N LEU A 454 1.26 -1.92 -23.22
CA LEU A 454 1.25 -0.49 -22.90
C LEU A 454 1.18 -0.32 -21.39
N TYR A 455 2.15 0.36 -20.80
CA TYR A 455 2.13 0.77 -19.40
C TYR A 455 1.72 2.24 -19.28
N LEU A 456 0.61 2.48 -18.57
CA LEU A 456 0.10 3.82 -18.27
C LEU A 456 0.33 4.17 -16.81
N ALA A 457 1.11 5.23 -16.59
CA ALA A 457 1.26 5.87 -15.29
C ALA A 457 0.50 7.20 -15.22
N PHE A 458 0.06 7.55 -14.00
CA PHE A 458 -0.59 8.82 -13.70
C PHE A 458 0.37 10.02 -13.87
N ASN A 459 1.61 9.90 -13.38
CA ASN A 459 2.63 10.96 -13.39
C ASN A 459 3.77 10.68 -14.38
N LYS A 460 4.33 11.73 -14.98
CA LYS A 460 5.48 11.62 -15.92
C LYS A 460 6.72 11.02 -15.26
N SER A 461 7.04 11.40 -14.03
CA SER A 461 8.17 10.85 -13.27
C SER A 461 8.08 9.33 -13.12
N VAL A 462 6.89 8.81 -12.81
CA VAL A 462 6.62 7.36 -12.73
C VAL A 462 6.73 6.71 -14.11
N ALA A 463 6.22 7.33 -15.19
CA ALA A 463 6.39 6.82 -16.55
C ALA A 463 7.87 6.75 -16.97
N MET A 464 8.67 7.77 -16.65
CA MET A 464 10.12 7.81 -16.94
C MET A 464 10.91 6.78 -16.12
N GLN A 465 10.52 6.54 -14.87
CA GLN A 465 11.11 5.49 -14.04
C GLN A 465 10.74 4.09 -14.57
N ALA A 466 9.48 3.88 -14.95
CA ALA A 466 9.01 2.64 -15.57
C ALA A 466 9.74 2.35 -16.89
N GLN A 467 9.96 3.35 -17.75
CA GLN A 467 10.69 3.19 -19.00
C GLN A 467 12.15 2.70 -18.81
N ARG A 468 12.73 2.86 -17.61
CA ARG A 468 14.06 2.35 -17.25
C ARG A 468 14.03 0.94 -16.62
N SER A 469 12.88 0.45 -16.16
CA SER A 469 12.75 -0.81 -15.40
C SER A 469 11.94 -1.90 -16.11
N PHE A 470 11.02 -1.53 -17.01
CA PHE A 470 10.28 -2.47 -17.83
C PHE A 470 11.11 -3.00 -19.01
N PRO A 471 10.85 -4.23 -19.48
CA PRO A 471 11.50 -4.79 -20.67
C PRO A 471 11.05 -4.09 -21.97
N HIS A 472 11.85 -4.24 -23.03
CA HIS A 472 11.66 -3.56 -24.32
C HIS A 472 10.31 -3.82 -25.03
N ASN A 473 9.57 -4.87 -24.64
CA ASN A 473 8.23 -5.16 -25.15
C ASN A 473 7.11 -4.35 -24.48
N VAL A 474 7.45 -3.37 -23.63
CA VAL A 474 6.49 -2.46 -22.97
C VAL A 474 6.73 -1.01 -23.37
N GLU A 475 5.70 -0.34 -23.90
CA GLU A 475 5.70 1.11 -24.10
C GLU A 475 5.21 1.81 -22.82
N CYS A 476 6.03 2.64 -22.18
CA CYS A 476 5.65 3.41 -20.99
C CYS A 476 5.26 4.85 -21.37
N SER A 477 4.06 5.29 -20.99
CA SER A 477 3.58 6.67 -21.20
C SER A 477 2.64 7.13 -20.09
N THR A 478 2.34 8.44 -20.05
CA THR A 478 1.11 8.92 -19.39
C THR A 478 -0.01 9.02 -20.40
N ILE A 479 -1.27 8.93 -19.95
CA ILE A 479 -2.42 9.10 -20.85
C ILE A 479 -2.54 10.53 -21.40
N HIS A 480 -2.18 11.53 -20.59
CA HIS A 480 -2.12 12.93 -21.02
C HIS A 480 -1.07 13.17 -22.12
N SER A 481 0.07 12.46 -22.08
CA SER A 481 1.08 12.52 -23.15
C SER A 481 0.56 11.93 -24.47
N MET A 482 -0.24 10.85 -24.42
CA MET A 482 -0.86 10.28 -25.62
C MET A 482 -1.92 11.21 -26.20
N ALA A 483 -2.82 11.72 -25.36
CA ALA A 483 -3.84 12.69 -25.76
C ALA A 483 -3.24 14.01 -26.29
N PHE A 484 -2.10 14.44 -25.73
CA PHE A 484 -1.38 15.62 -26.21
C PHE A 484 -0.85 15.41 -27.62
N ARG A 485 -0.16 14.30 -27.89
CA ARG A 485 0.32 13.94 -29.25
C ARG A 485 -0.82 13.85 -30.26
N ALA A 486 -1.96 13.28 -29.87
CA ALA A 486 -3.11 13.10 -30.77
C ALA A 486 -3.90 14.39 -31.06
N VAL A 487 -4.08 15.25 -30.04
CA VAL A 487 -4.98 16.41 -30.09
C VAL A 487 -4.30 17.70 -29.59
N GLY A 488 -3.65 17.66 -28.41
CA GLY A 488 -3.10 18.83 -27.72
C GLY A 488 -2.07 19.64 -28.54
N VAL A 489 -1.23 19.00 -29.36
CA VAL A 489 -0.25 19.68 -30.24
C VAL A 489 -0.92 20.74 -31.14
N ARG A 490 -2.15 20.49 -31.61
CA ARG A 490 -2.90 21.45 -32.44
C ARG A 490 -3.20 22.75 -31.69
N TYR A 491 -3.42 22.67 -30.38
CA TYR A 491 -3.66 23.83 -29.52
C TYR A 491 -2.34 24.50 -29.07
N LYS A 492 -1.25 23.75 -28.83
CA LYS A 492 0.12 24.31 -28.61
C LYS A 492 0.52 25.18 -29.80
N ASN A 493 0.42 24.66 -31.02
CA ASN A 493 0.84 25.36 -32.24
C ASN A 493 0.03 26.65 -32.51
N MET A 494 -1.22 26.71 -32.05
CA MET A 494 -2.09 27.90 -32.17
C MET A 494 -1.94 28.89 -30.99
N ARG A 495 -0.97 28.67 -30.08
CA ARG A 495 -0.83 29.40 -28.79
C ARG A 495 -2.13 29.45 -27.97
N LYS A 496 -2.96 28.40 -28.10
CA LYS A 496 -4.31 28.30 -27.53
C LYS A 496 -4.41 27.23 -26.44
N LEU A 497 -3.31 26.97 -25.73
CA LEU A 497 -3.25 26.09 -24.57
C LEU A 497 -3.31 26.92 -23.27
N SER A 498 -3.87 26.38 -22.20
CA SER A 498 -3.78 26.92 -20.84
C SER A 498 -3.68 25.79 -19.84
N ASN A 499 -2.91 26.00 -18.76
CA ASN A 499 -2.73 25.00 -17.72
C ASN A 499 -4.05 24.70 -16.98
N ASN A 500 -4.90 25.72 -16.74
CA ASN A 500 -6.21 25.58 -16.08
C ASN A 500 -7.19 26.70 -16.51
N LEU A 501 -8.49 26.46 -16.28
CA LEU A 501 -9.55 27.45 -16.46
C LEU A 501 -9.78 28.20 -15.13
N GLN A 502 -9.49 29.50 -15.10
CA GLN A 502 -9.56 30.31 -13.88
C GLN A 502 -10.97 30.86 -13.63
N VAL A 503 -11.52 30.64 -12.43
CA VAL A 503 -12.84 31.16 -12.00
C VAL A 503 -12.90 32.69 -12.10
N PHE A 504 -11.77 33.36 -11.88
CA PHE A 504 -11.67 34.82 -12.03
C PHE A 504 -11.94 35.26 -13.47
N ASP A 505 -11.30 34.64 -14.47
CA ASP A 505 -11.46 34.99 -15.88
C ASP A 505 -12.87 34.64 -16.39
N VAL A 506 -13.40 33.49 -15.98
CA VAL A 506 -14.78 33.08 -16.32
C VAL A 506 -15.79 34.10 -15.83
N ALA A 507 -15.61 34.69 -14.62
CA ALA A 507 -16.57 35.64 -14.06
C ALA A 507 -16.81 36.91 -14.91
N TRP A 508 -15.86 37.28 -15.77
CA TRP A 508 -15.95 38.45 -16.64
C TRP A 508 -16.68 38.20 -17.97
N ILE A 509 -16.76 36.95 -18.43
CA ILE A 509 -17.42 36.58 -19.70
C ILE A 509 -18.86 36.06 -19.53
N LEU A 510 -19.34 35.90 -18.30
CA LEU A 510 -20.69 35.41 -18.05
C LEU A 510 -21.76 36.38 -18.57
N PRO A 511 -22.91 35.87 -19.07
CA PRO A 511 -24.00 36.72 -19.52
C PRO A 511 -24.49 37.70 -18.45
N LYS A 512 -25.01 38.86 -18.88
CA LYS A 512 -25.63 39.85 -17.99
C LYS A 512 -26.75 39.18 -17.17
N GLY A 513 -26.75 39.39 -15.85
CA GLY A 513 -27.63 38.71 -14.90
C GLY A 513 -27.07 37.41 -14.32
N HIS A 514 -26.06 36.80 -14.94
CA HIS A 514 -25.40 35.57 -14.46
C HIS A 514 -23.95 35.77 -14.02
N GLY A 515 -23.43 37.01 -13.99
CA GLY A 515 -22.07 37.31 -13.52
C GLY A 515 -21.79 36.97 -12.06
N GLY A 516 -20.52 37.11 -11.66
CA GLY A 516 -20.04 36.90 -10.29
C GLY A 516 -19.34 35.56 -10.04
N PHE A 517 -18.50 35.52 -9.00
CA PHE A 517 -17.56 34.41 -8.77
C PHE A 517 -18.26 33.08 -8.44
N VAL A 518 -19.42 33.09 -7.78
CA VAL A 518 -20.21 31.88 -7.49
C VAL A 518 -20.67 31.20 -8.78
N ASN A 519 -21.30 31.95 -9.68
CA ASN A 519 -21.76 31.42 -10.96
C ASN A 519 -20.60 30.98 -11.85
N ALA A 520 -19.49 31.74 -11.84
CA ALA A 520 -18.27 31.39 -12.56
C ALA A 520 -17.68 30.07 -12.07
N LYS A 521 -17.68 29.84 -10.76
CA LYS A 521 -17.28 28.57 -10.16
C LYS A 521 -18.20 27.43 -10.61
N VAL A 522 -19.52 27.62 -10.55
CA VAL A 522 -20.50 26.59 -10.98
C VAL A 522 -20.28 26.20 -12.45
N VAL A 523 -20.09 27.17 -13.35
CA VAL A 523 -19.78 26.93 -14.77
C VAL A 523 -18.43 26.23 -14.96
N THR A 524 -17.38 26.68 -14.25
CA THR A 524 -16.03 26.06 -14.30
C THR A 524 -16.08 24.61 -13.83
N GLN A 525 -16.76 24.33 -12.71
CA GLN A 525 -16.94 22.98 -12.18
C GLN A 525 -17.79 22.11 -13.13
N THR A 526 -18.80 22.68 -13.79
CA THR A 526 -19.62 21.97 -14.79
C THR A 526 -18.76 21.51 -15.97
N LEU A 527 -17.84 22.36 -16.45
CA LEU A 527 -16.89 21.98 -17.50
C LEU A 527 -15.88 20.93 -17.04
N HIS A 528 -15.30 21.07 -15.85
CA HIS A 528 -14.40 20.07 -15.28
C HIS A 528 -15.10 18.70 -15.12
N ASN A 529 -16.33 18.69 -14.60
CA ASN A 529 -17.14 17.48 -14.46
C ASN A 529 -17.42 16.81 -15.82
N PHE A 530 -17.68 17.60 -16.87
CA PHE A 530 -17.83 17.08 -18.25
C PHE A 530 -16.52 16.54 -18.83
N CYS A 531 -15.40 17.24 -18.63
CA CYS A 531 -14.09 16.77 -19.10
C CYS A 531 -13.68 15.46 -18.41
N ALA A 532 -14.07 15.28 -17.14
CA ALA A 532 -13.84 14.05 -16.39
C ALA A 532 -14.84 12.91 -16.68
N SER A 533 -15.99 13.18 -17.33
CA SER A 533 -17.04 12.17 -17.61
C SER A 533 -16.83 11.43 -18.93
N VAL A 534 -17.66 10.41 -19.20
CA VAL A 534 -17.72 9.70 -20.49
C VAL A 534 -18.75 10.29 -21.47
N ASP A 535 -19.53 11.30 -21.04
CA ASP A 535 -20.67 11.83 -21.79
C ASP A 535 -20.24 12.60 -23.05
N GLN A 536 -21.11 12.64 -24.07
CA GLN A 536 -20.75 13.24 -25.36
C GLN A 536 -20.87 14.77 -25.40
N HIS A 537 -21.73 15.35 -24.56
CA HIS A 537 -22.04 16.79 -24.52
C HIS A 537 -22.14 17.30 -23.07
N VAL A 538 -21.98 18.61 -22.86
CA VAL A 538 -22.25 19.23 -21.56
C VAL A 538 -23.75 19.17 -21.29
N GLY A 539 -24.15 18.95 -20.03
CA GLY A 539 -25.54 18.70 -19.68
C GLY A 539 -25.82 18.87 -18.19
N PRO A 540 -27.10 18.89 -17.77
CA PRO A 540 -27.52 19.16 -16.39
C PRO A 540 -26.88 18.27 -15.32
N GLN A 541 -26.56 17.01 -15.66
CA GLN A 541 -25.89 16.05 -14.80
C GLN A 541 -24.45 16.43 -14.42
N HIS A 542 -23.83 17.34 -15.19
CA HIS A 542 -22.50 17.86 -14.89
C HIS A 542 -22.53 19.04 -13.92
N VAL A 543 -23.69 19.69 -13.74
CA VAL A 543 -23.84 20.82 -12.82
C VAL A 543 -23.83 20.30 -11.38
N PRO A 544 -23.03 20.88 -10.46
CA PRO A 544 -22.99 20.46 -9.07
C PRO A 544 -24.37 20.42 -8.41
N HIS A 545 -24.74 19.28 -7.83
CA HIS A 545 -26.00 19.11 -7.09
C HIS A 545 -26.18 20.07 -5.90
N LYS A 546 -25.08 20.66 -5.42
CA LYS A 546 -25.05 21.71 -4.39
C LYS A 546 -23.86 22.63 -4.61
N TYR A 547 -24.02 23.92 -4.30
CA TYR A 547 -22.94 24.91 -4.23
C TYR A 547 -23.22 25.90 -3.10
N LYS A 548 -22.25 26.73 -2.71
CA LYS A 548 -22.50 27.84 -1.78
C LYS A 548 -22.90 29.09 -2.55
N ASN A 549 -24.01 29.72 -2.16
CA ASN A 549 -24.41 31.02 -2.70
C ASN A 549 -23.54 32.16 -2.15
N THR A 550 -23.79 33.40 -2.60
CA THR A 550 -23.04 34.60 -2.19
C THR A 550 -23.07 34.88 -0.68
N HIS A 551 -24.02 34.31 0.06
CA HIS A 551 -24.11 34.39 1.52
C HIS A 551 -23.43 33.22 2.25
N GLY A 552 -22.72 32.34 1.52
CA GLY A 552 -22.05 31.15 2.05
C GLY A 552 -23.00 29.99 2.40
N GLN A 553 -24.29 30.12 2.12
CA GLN A 553 -25.31 29.11 2.41
C GLN A 553 -25.38 28.06 1.30
N PRO A 554 -25.63 26.79 1.61
CA PRO A 554 -25.79 25.75 0.59
C PRO A 554 -27.08 25.95 -0.21
N GLU A 555 -26.94 26.09 -1.52
CA GLU A 555 -28.02 26.17 -2.51
C GLU A 555 -28.03 24.89 -3.37
N TYR A 556 -29.22 24.44 -3.73
CA TYR A 556 -29.46 23.27 -4.57
C TYR A 556 -30.13 23.76 -5.86
N PRO A 557 -29.43 23.72 -7.02
CA PRO A 557 -30.02 24.23 -8.24
C PRO A 557 -31.21 23.39 -8.69
N ASP A 558 -32.32 24.05 -9.04
CA ASP A 558 -33.43 23.42 -9.74
C ASP A 558 -33.04 23.01 -11.17
N ASP A 559 -33.92 22.26 -11.85
CA ASP A 559 -33.58 21.74 -13.19
C ASP A 559 -33.50 22.84 -14.26
N HIS A 560 -34.17 23.98 -14.08
CA HIS A 560 -34.05 25.15 -14.97
C HIS A 560 -32.72 25.87 -14.75
N GLN A 561 -32.28 26.05 -13.50
CA GLN A 561 -30.95 26.55 -13.14
C GLN A 561 -29.85 25.64 -13.70
N LYS A 562 -29.98 24.31 -13.57
CA LYS A 562 -29.03 23.35 -14.16
C LYS A 562 -28.97 23.47 -15.68
N MET A 563 -30.11 23.52 -16.37
CA MET A 563 -30.16 23.73 -17.83
C MET A 563 -29.48 25.05 -18.23
N THR A 564 -29.67 26.11 -17.45
CA THR A 564 -29.03 27.41 -17.68
C THR A 564 -27.51 27.34 -17.53
N PHE A 565 -27.00 26.79 -16.43
CA PHE A 565 -25.57 26.63 -16.20
C PHE A 565 -24.91 25.68 -17.23
N ALA A 566 -25.55 24.57 -17.56
CA ALA A 566 -25.09 23.65 -18.60
C ALA A 566 -25.04 24.32 -19.99
N GLY A 567 -26.04 25.14 -20.34
CA GLY A 567 -26.07 25.90 -21.59
C GLY A 567 -25.00 26.99 -21.68
N ILE A 568 -24.63 27.63 -20.56
CA ILE A 568 -23.49 28.57 -20.51
C ILE A 568 -22.17 27.79 -20.65
N ALA A 569 -22.02 26.68 -19.93
CA ALA A 569 -20.84 25.82 -20.02
C ALA A 569 -20.64 25.24 -21.42
N GLN A 570 -21.69 24.75 -22.10
CA GLN A 570 -21.60 24.26 -23.48
C GLN A 570 -21.09 25.35 -24.44
N LYS A 571 -21.62 26.58 -24.35
CA LYS A 571 -21.13 27.70 -25.18
C LYS A 571 -19.66 28.01 -24.95
N LEU A 572 -19.20 27.97 -23.69
CA LEU A 572 -17.79 28.15 -23.36
C LEU A 572 -16.93 27.00 -23.92
N TRP A 573 -17.40 25.76 -23.79
CA TRP A 573 -16.75 24.58 -24.38
C TRP A 573 -16.61 24.69 -25.90
N ASP A 574 -17.66 25.03 -26.62
CA ASP A 574 -17.64 25.17 -28.08
C ASP A 574 -16.56 26.19 -28.51
N GLN A 575 -16.47 27.31 -27.78
CA GLN A 575 -15.46 28.35 -27.99
C GLN A 575 -14.04 27.92 -27.58
N MET A 576 -13.89 27.01 -26.62
CA MET A 576 -12.61 26.36 -26.30
C MET A 576 -12.17 25.41 -27.42
N VAL A 577 -13.09 24.63 -27.99
CA VAL A 577 -12.81 23.66 -29.07
C VAL A 577 -12.40 24.36 -30.38
N GLU A 578 -13.02 25.49 -30.74
CA GLU A 578 -12.70 26.23 -31.99
C GLU A 578 -11.19 26.51 -32.16
N LEU A 579 -10.59 26.04 -33.26
CA LEU A 579 -9.20 26.34 -33.64
C LEU A 579 -9.04 27.74 -34.28
N LYS A 580 -9.50 28.77 -33.57
CA LYS A 580 -9.34 30.20 -33.93
C LYS A 580 -8.59 30.93 -32.82
N SER A 581 -7.66 31.81 -33.20
CA SER A 581 -6.97 32.70 -32.25
C SER A 581 -7.97 33.65 -31.59
N ARG A 582 -7.99 33.70 -30.26
CA ARG A 582 -8.79 34.64 -29.46
C ARG A 582 -7.88 35.33 -28.45
N LYS A 583 -8.16 36.59 -28.11
CA LYS A 583 -7.36 37.37 -27.15
C LYS A 583 -7.59 36.97 -25.68
N GLU A 584 -8.75 36.38 -25.38
CA GLU A 584 -9.17 36.04 -24.02
C GLU A 584 -8.69 34.64 -23.64
N ARG A 585 -7.83 34.54 -22.61
CA ARG A 585 -7.24 33.28 -22.10
C ARG A 585 -8.30 32.26 -21.67
N VAL A 586 -9.50 32.71 -21.31
CA VAL A 586 -10.64 31.86 -20.88
C VAL A 586 -11.11 30.86 -21.96
N TYR A 587 -10.83 31.13 -23.24
CA TYR A 587 -11.13 30.21 -24.33
C TYR A 587 -9.98 29.26 -24.68
N ASN A 588 -8.87 29.27 -23.93
CA ASN A 588 -7.76 28.36 -24.20
C ASN A 588 -8.11 26.93 -23.79
N MET A 589 -7.63 25.96 -24.56
CA MET A 589 -7.84 24.54 -24.30
C MET A 589 -7.00 24.10 -23.10
N THR A 590 -7.63 23.41 -22.15
CA THR A 590 -6.99 22.84 -20.97
C THR A 590 -6.47 21.42 -21.23
N HIS A 591 -5.65 20.90 -20.32
CA HIS A 591 -5.17 19.51 -20.39
C HIS A 591 -6.31 18.48 -20.36
N ASP A 592 -7.27 18.65 -19.45
CA ASP A 592 -8.47 17.82 -19.38
C ASP A 592 -9.36 17.98 -20.63
N GLY A 593 -9.38 19.18 -21.22
CA GLY A 593 -10.15 19.46 -22.42
C GLY A 593 -9.64 18.72 -23.66
N TYR A 594 -8.33 18.73 -23.94
CA TYR A 594 -7.82 17.93 -25.06
C TYR A 594 -7.87 16.43 -24.78
N LEU A 595 -7.77 16.00 -23.51
CA LEU A 595 -8.01 14.61 -23.12
C LEU A 595 -9.46 14.20 -23.39
N LYS A 596 -10.42 15.07 -23.07
CA LYS A 596 -11.84 14.87 -23.39
C LYS A 596 -12.08 14.78 -24.89
N LEU A 597 -11.50 15.68 -25.69
CA LEU A 597 -11.56 15.59 -27.16
C LEU A 597 -10.95 14.29 -27.70
N TRP A 598 -9.84 13.81 -27.11
CA TRP A 598 -9.27 12.52 -27.48
C TRP A 598 -10.23 11.37 -27.11
N GLN A 599 -10.84 11.36 -25.93
CA GLN A 599 -11.87 10.38 -25.56
C GLN A 599 -13.05 10.36 -26.53
N LEU A 600 -13.56 11.54 -26.92
CA LEU A 600 -14.66 11.68 -27.87
C LEU A 600 -14.28 11.16 -29.28
N SER A 601 -12.99 11.17 -29.65
CA SER A 601 -12.51 10.59 -30.91
C SER A 601 -12.49 9.05 -30.95
N ARG A 602 -12.77 8.37 -29.83
CA ARG A 602 -12.81 6.90 -29.68
C ARG A 602 -11.54 6.19 -30.18
N PRO A 603 -10.36 6.53 -29.63
CA PRO A 603 -9.08 6.04 -30.13
C PRO A 603 -8.96 4.53 -29.95
N GLN A 604 -8.40 3.86 -30.95
CA GLN A 604 -8.11 2.43 -30.90
C GLN A 604 -6.62 2.20 -30.68
N LEU A 605 -6.29 1.27 -29.80
CA LEU A 605 -4.92 0.96 -29.36
C LEU A 605 -4.54 -0.49 -29.72
N ASP A 606 -5.05 -1.01 -30.85
CA ASP A 606 -4.94 -2.41 -31.30
C ASP A 606 -3.51 -2.92 -31.54
N ARG A 607 -2.49 -2.05 -31.39
CA ARG A 607 -1.07 -2.44 -31.46
C ARG A 607 -0.54 -3.12 -30.20
N TYR A 608 -1.33 -3.23 -29.13
CA TYR A 608 -0.94 -3.88 -27.88
C TYR A 608 -1.84 -5.07 -27.56
N ASP A 609 -1.22 -6.12 -27.02
CA ASP A 609 -1.92 -7.35 -26.63
C ASP A 609 -2.52 -7.22 -25.22
N ALA A 610 -1.91 -6.37 -24.36
CA ALA A 610 -2.52 -5.94 -23.10
C ALA A 610 -2.07 -4.54 -22.63
N ILE A 611 -2.89 -3.90 -21.80
CA ILE A 611 -2.63 -2.58 -21.19
C ILE A 611 -2.51 -2.73 -19.67
N PHE A 612 -1.45 -2.19 -19.08
CA PHE A 612 -1.29 -2.02 -17.64
C PHE A 612 -1.68 -0.60 -17.24
N ILE A 613 -2.51 -0.47 -16.20
CA ILE A 613 -2.97 0.80 -15.65
C ILE A 613 -2.54 0.83 -14.18
N ASP A 614 -1.48 1.59 -13.88
CA ASP A 614 -0.96 1.75 -12.52
C ASP A 614 -1.62 2.92 -11.80
N GLU A 615 -1.72 2.81 -10.48
CA GLU A 615 -2.52 3.71 -9.62
C GLU A 615 -3.97 3.93 -10.10
N ALA A 616 -4.61 2.85 -10.57
CA ALA A 616 -5.93 2.89 -11.19
C ALA A 616 -7.05 3.51 -10.30
N GLN A 617 -6.88 3.57 -8.97
CA GLN A 617 -7.82 4.26 -8.07
C GLN A 617 -7.92 5.77 -8.30
N ASP A 618 -6.90 6.40 -8.89
CA ASP A 618 -6.85 7.85 -9.13
C ASP A 618 -7.27 8.23 -10.56
N CYS A 619 -7.69 7.25 -11.38
CA CYS A 619 -8.18 7.50 -12.73
C CYS A 619 -9.57 8.16 -12.73
N THR A 620 -9.78 9.14 -13.60
CA THR A 620 -11.09 9.76 -13.86
C THR A 620 -11.93 8.87 -14.80
N PRO A 621 -13.27 9.01 -14.80
CA PRO A 621 -14.14 8.23 -15.70
C PRO A 621 -13.79 8.38 -17.19
N VAL A 622 -13.34 9.56 -17.65
CA VAL A 622 -12.85 9.78 -19.02
C VAL A 622 -11.65 8.89 -19.37
N ILE A 623 -10.68 8.76 -18.45
CA ILE A 623 -9.50 7.88 -18.60
C ILE A 623 -9.95 6.43 -18.70
N MET A 624 -10.82 5.99 -17.79
CA MET A 624 -11.34 4.62 -17.80
C MET A 624 -12.20 4.32 -19.02
N GLY A 625 -12.96 5.29 -19.54
CA GLY A 625 -13.74 5.15 -20.77
C GLY A 625 -12.86 4.89 -21.99
N ILE A 626 -11.69 5.55 -22.10
CA ILE A 626 -10.71 5.24 -23.15
C ILE A 626 -10.18 3.81 -22.96
N MET A 627 -9.76 3.44 -21.74
CA MET A 627 -9.08 2.15 -21.50
C MET A 627 -9.98 0.92 -21.60
N LEU A 628 -11.23 1.01 -21.14
CA LEU A 628 -12.16 -0.12 -21.17
C LEU A 628 -12.76 -0.35 -22.57
N SER A 629 -12.72 0.65 -23.45
CA SER A 629 -13.18 0.53 -24.85
C SER A 629 -12.22 -0.23 -25.78
N GLN A 630 -11.00 -0.53 -25.35
CA GLN A 630 -10.01 -1.27 -26.14
C GLN A 630 -10.36 -2.77 -26.19
N ASN A 631 -9.92 -3.51 -27.22
CA ASN A 631 -10.23 -4.95 -27.35
C ASN A 631 -9.30 -5.87 -26.53
N CYS A 632 -8.03 -5.47 -26.39
CA CYS A 632 -6.96 -6.19 -25.70
C CYS A 632 -7.24 -6.50 -24.22
N GLY A 633 -6.36 -7.28 -23.58
CA GLY A 633 -6.40 -7.48 -22.13
C GLY A 633 -6.12 -6.19 -21.35
N LYS A 634 -6.67 -6.04 -20.14
CA LYS A 634 -6.36 -4.91 -19.23
C LYS A 634 -6.02 -5.42 -17.83
N ILE A 635 -4.93 -4.92 -17.26
CA ILE A 635 -4.53 -5.16 -15.88
C ILE A 635 -4.54 -3.83 -15.13
N LEU A 636 -5.53 -3.66 -14.25
CA LEU A 636 -5.68 -2.50 -13.37
C LEU A 636 -5.00 -2.83 -12.05
N VAL A 637 -3.95 -2.08 -11.69
CA VAL A 637 -3.25 -2.24 -10.42
C VAL A 637 -3.28 -0.94 -9.62
N GLY A 638 -3.35 -1.05 -8.30
CA GLY A 638 -3.33 0.11 -7.43
C GLY A 638 -3.79 -0.20 -6.01
N ASP A 639 -3.85 0.83 -5.18
CA ASP A 639 -4.28 0.74 -3.79
C ASP A 639 -5.59 1.52 -3.60
N PRO A 640 -6.74 0.87 -3.39
CA PRO A 640 -8.02 1.57 -3.23
C PRO A 640 -8.05 2.50 -2.01
N HIS A 641 -7.13 2.35 -1.06
CA HIS A 641 -7.02 3.15 0.16
C HIS A 641 -5.96 4.25 0.06
N GLN A 642 -5.28 4.38 -1.08
CA GLN A 642 -4.44 5.55 -1.40
C GLN A 642 -5.12 6.51 -2.38
N GLN A 643 -6.41 6.34 -2.67
CA GLN A 643 -7.16 7.31 -3.47
C GLN A 643 -7.26 8.64 -2.72
N ILE A 644 -6.63 9.69 -3.27
CA ILE A 644 -6.60 11.03 -2.64
C ILE A 644 -6.83 12.18 -3.65
N TYR A 645 -7.11 11.87 -4.92
CA TYR A 645 -7.39 12.85 -5.98
C TYR A 645 -8.87 12.97 -6.33
N THR A 646 -9.78 12.57 -5.44
CA THR A 646 -11.25 12.66 -5.60
C THR A 646 -11.72 14.09 -5.93
N PHE A 647 -11.00 15.12 -5.44
CA PHE A 647 -11.25 16.52 -5.79
C PHE A 647 -11.03 16.87 -7.28
N ARG A 648 -10.28 16.04 -8.02
CA ARG A 648 -10.12 16.11 -9.49
C ARG A 648 -11.13 15.24 -10.24
N GLY A 649 -12.20 14.79 -9.58
CA GLY A 649 -13.19 13.89 -10.18
C GLY A 649 -12.68 12.45 -10.39
N ALA A 650 -11.58 12.06 -9.74
CA ALA A 650 -11.14 10.67 -9.73
C ALA A 650 -12.19 9.78 -9.05
N VAL A 651 -12.52 8.65 -9.66
CA VAL A 651 -13.46 7.65 -9.12
C VAL A 651 -12.68 6.35 -8.91
N ASN A 652 -12.98 5.62 -7.83
CA ASN A 652 -12.19 4.45 -7.46
C ASN A 652 -12.42 3.30 -8.46
N ALA A 653 -11.69 3.29 -9.57
CA ALA A 653 -11.90 2.33 -10.66
C ALA A 653 -11.69 0.88 -10.20
N LEU A 654 -10.77 0.67 -9.24
CA LEU A 654 -10.55 -0.61 -8.58
C LEU A 654 -11.81 -1.15 -7.86
N HIS A 655 -12.74 -0.29 -7.44
CA HIS A 655 -14.07 -0.71 -6.98
C HIS A 655 -15.13 -0.68 -8.09
N ALA A 656 -15.24 0.42 -8.84
CA ALA A 656 -16.36 0.67 -9.75
C ALA A 656 -16.39 -0.21 -11.02
N VAL A 657 -15.24 -0.65 -11.52
CA VAL A 657 -15.14 -1.33 -12.83
C VAL A 657 -15.54 -2.81 -12.74
N ALA A 658 -16.29 -3.33 -13.71
CA ALA A 658 -16.53 -4.78 -13.81
C ALA A 658 -15.22 -5.53 -14.10
N HIS A 659 -15.02 -6.72 -13.54
CA HIS A 659 -13.78 -7.47 -13.68
C HIS A 659 -14.02 -8.95 -13.93
N THR A 660 -13.11 -9.56 -14.69
CA THR A 660 -13.05 -11.01 -14.92
C THR A 660 -12.30 -11.72 -13.79
N HIS A 661 -11.23 -11.09 -13.28
CA HIS A 661 -10.33 -11.68 -12.29
C HIS A 661 -9.92 -10.62 -11.25
N ILE A 662 -9.72 -11.06 -10.01
CA ILE A 662 -9.27 -10.20 -8.91
C ILE A 662 -8.21 -10.90 -8.07
N TYR A 663 -7.06 -10.24 -7.95
CA TYR A 663 -5.93 -10.63 -7.13
C TYR A 663 -5.69 -9.60 -6.03
N TYR A 664 -5.04 -10.02 -4.96
CA TYR A 664 -4.69 -9.17 -3.83
C TYR A 664 -3.18 -9.21 -3.62
N LEU A 665 -2.56 -8.08 -3.28
CA LEU A 665 -1.20 -8.03 -2.76
C LEU A 665 -1.26 -7.40 -1.36
N THR A 666 -0.92 -8.17 -0.32
CA THR A 666 -1.11 -7.78 1.08
C THR A 666 0.18 -7.55 1.85
N GLN A 667 1.30 -8.12 1.38
CA GLN A 667 2.61 -8.00 2.02
C GLN A 667 3.43 -6.82 1.48
N SER A 668 3.71 -5.83 2.33
CA SER A 668 4.59 -4.70 2.05
C SER A 668 6.07 -5.12 2.12
N PHE A 669 6.87 -4.63 1.18
CA PHE A 669 8.34 -4.71 1.22
C PHE A 669 8.99 -3.43 1.75
N ARG A 670 8.19 -2.43 2.16
CA ARG A 670 8.67 -1.10 2.57
C ARG A 670 8.98 -1.01 4.06
N PHE A 671 8.19 -1.66 4.90
CA PHE A 671 8.18 -1.46 6.36
C PHE A 671 7.84 -2.73 7.14
N GLY A 672 8.29 -2.77 8.39
CA GLY A 672 8.07 -3.86 9.34
C GLY A 672 6.71 -3.91 10.02
N SER A 673 6.58 -4.83 10.98
CA SER A 673 5.33 -5.18 11.66
C SER A 673 4.64 -4.02 12.37
N GLU A 674 5.39 -3.14 13.01
CA GLU A 674 4.81 -2.06 13.82
C GLU A 674 4.10 -1.01 12.96
N ILE A 675 4.76 -0.57 11.88
CA ILE A 675 4.18 0.38 10.92
C ILE A 675 3.02 -0.29 10.16
N ALA A 676 3.18 -1.57 9.80
CA ALA A 676 2.12 -2.36 9.16
C ALA A 676 0.89 -2.50 10.06
N TYR A 677 1.06 -2.70 11.38
CA TYR A 677 -0.04 -2.75 12.35
C TYR A 677 -0.78 -1.42 12.44
N VAL A 678 -0.08 -0.28 12.51
CA VAL A 678 -0.72 1.04 12.54
C VAL A 678 -1.52 1.30 11.25
N GLY A 679 -0.96 0.93 10.09
CA GLY A 679 -1.69 0.99 8.82
C GLY A 679 -2.93 0.07 8.80
N ALA A 680 -2.78 -1.19 9.23
CA ALA A 680 -3.86 -2.16 9.32
C ALA A 680 -4.97 -1.72 10.29
N ALA A 681 -4.63 -1.11 11.42
CA ALA A 681 -5.58 -0.60 12.41
C ALA A 681 -6.49 0.51 11.83
N VAL A 682 -5.93 1.42 11.03
CA VAL A 682 -6.70 2.45 10.30
C VAL A 682 -7.63 1.79 9.27
N LEU A 683 -7.12 0.86 8.46
CA LEU A 683 -7.92 0.16 7.45
C LEU A 683 -9.07 -0.67 8.07
N ASP A 684 -8.82 -1.31 9.20
CA ASP A 684 -9.78 -2.16 9.90
C ASP A 684 -10.83 -1.34 10.67
N SER A 685 -10.42 -0.40 11.54
CA SER A 685 -11.35 0.37 12.38
C SER A 685 -12.11 1.44 11.62
N CYS A 686 -11.42 2.19 10.73
CA CYS A 686 -12.03 3.32 10.06
C CYS A 686 -12.68 2.93 8.72
N LYS A 687 -12.10 1.97 7.99
CA LYS A 687 -12.56 1.58 6.65
C LYS A 687 -13.15 0.16 6.54
N LYS A 688 -13.11 -0.65 7.61
CA LYS A 688 -13.67 -2.03 7.68
C LYS A 688 -13.15 -2.97 6.59
N VAL A 689 -11.86 -2.82 6.23
CA VAL A 689 -11.21 -3.61 5.18
C VAL A 689 -11.01 -5.06 5.63
N LYS A 690 -11.38 -6.03 4.78
CA LYS A 690 -11.33 -7.47 5.09
C LYS A 690 -9.94 -8.10 4.93
N GLN A 691 -9.08 -7.48 4.12
CA GLN A 691 -7.70 -7.91 3.91
C GLN A 691 -6.78 -7.22 4.93
N ILE A 692 -5.76 -7.93 5.41
CA ILE A 692 -4.86 -7.46 6.47
C ILE A 692 -3.55 -7.02 5.83
N LEU A 693 -3.11 -5.80 6.10
CA LEU A 693 -1.79 -5.32 5.67
C LEU A 693 -0.71 -6.02 6.51
N VAL A 694 0.18 -6.74 5.84
CA VAL A 694 1.35 -7.40 6.45
C VAL A 694 2.60 -6.63 6.03
N GLY A 695 3.58 -6.48 6.93
CA GLY A 695 4.87 -5.88 6.61
C GLY A 695 5.85 -6.93 6.06
N GLY A 696 7.09 -6.51 5.82
CA GLY A 696 8.17 -7.43 5.48
C GLY A 696 8.90 -7.92 6.73
N ASN A 697 10.15 -8.36 6.51
CA ASN A 697 11.08 -8.72 7.58
C ASN A 697 11.97 -7.54 8.00
N GLN A 698 11.61 -6.30 7.63
CA GLN A 698 12.33 -5.11 8.06
C GLN A 698 11.99 -4.78 9.52
N ASP A 699 12.94 -4.23 10.27
CA ASP A 699 12.64 -3.61 11.55
C ASP A 699 11.84 -2.31 11.34
N GLY A 700 10.88 -2.05 12.23
CA GLY A 700 10.06 -0.83 12.21
C GLY A 700 9.68 -0.41 13.62
N SER A 701 9.74 0.89 13.92
CA SER A 701 9.33 1.45 15.21
C SER A 701 8.24 2.51 15.06
N VAL A 702 7.30 2.52 16.00
CA VAL A 702 6.19 3.49 16.09
C VAL A 702 6.15 4.26 17.42
N ARG A 703 7.08 3.97 18.34
CA ARG A 703 7.03 4.39 19.75
C ARG A 703 7.92 5.59 20.08
N GLY A 704 8.89 5.91 19.20
CA GLY A 704 9.85 7.00 19.43
C GLY A 704 10.88 6.66 20.53
N GLU A 705 11.46 5.46 20.44
CA GLU A 705 12.25 4.86 21.52
C GLU A 705 13.54 5.63 21.81
N ASP A 706 14.21 6.18 20.79
CA ASP A 706 15.37 7.03 21.00
C ASP A 706 14.99 8.45 21.47
N THR A 707 15.36 8.73 22.72
CA THR A 707 15.21 10.03 23.38
C THR A 707 16.05 11.10 22.70
N GLN A 708 17.25 10.76 22.23
CA GLN A 708 18.19 11.70 21.62
C GLN A 708 17.67 12.15 20.26
N THR A 709 17.25 11.21 19.41
CA THR A 709 16.57 11.50 18.14
C THR A 709 15.37 12.42 18.32
N LEU A 710 14.45 12.14 19.25
CA LEU A 710 13.28 13.02 19.45
C LEU A 710 13.63 14.39 20.01
N GLN A 711 14.66 14.49 20.84
CA GLN A 711 15.17 15.77 21.30
C GLN A 711 15.85 16.55 20.15
N GLN A 712 16.57 15.87 19.26
CA GLN A 712 17.13 16.46 18.03
C GLN A 712 16.03 16.94 17.07
N LEU A 713 14.98 16.15 16.85
CA LEU A 713 13.79 16.54 16.07
C LEU A 713 13.11 17.80 16.64
N LYS A 714 12.97 17.88 17.97
CA LYS A 714 12.43 19.06 18.67
C LYS A 714 13.35 20.28 18.52
N LEU A 715 14.66 20.08 18.64
CA LEU A 715 15.69 21.11 18.51
C LEU A 715 16.03 21.49 17.05
N GLY A 716 15.35 20.93 16.05
CA GLY A 716 15.63 21.19 14.64
C GLY A 716 17.04 20.77 14.22
N GLN A 717 17.61 19.74 14.85
CA GLN A 717 18.94 19.19 14.56
C GLN A 717 18.83 17.99 13.61
N ARG A 718 19.83 17.84 12.75
CA ARG A 718 19.95 16.71 11.81
C ARG A 718 20.12 15.39 12.58
N LEU A 719 19.38 14.36 12.18
CA LEU A 719 19.58 13.01 12.71
C LEU A 719 20.82 12.33 12.10
N PRO A 720 21.52 11.45 12.85
CA PRO A 720 22.63 10.66 12.31
C PRO A 720 22.23 9.68 11.20
N GLU A 721 21.00 9.17 11.22
CA GLU A 721 20.51 8.16 10.28
C GLU A 721 19.27 8.62 9.49
N GLY A 722 19.38 8.54 8.16
CA GLY A 722 18.24 8.57 7.24
C GLY A 722 17.60 9.94 7.00
N SER A 723 16.62 9.97 6.09
CA SER A 723 15.82 11.16 5.80
C SER A 723 14.58 11.24 6.70
N VAL A 724 14.39 12.36 7.40
CA VAL A 724 13.17 12.65 8.17
C VAL A 724 12.20 13.47 7.32
N ALA A 725 10.97 13.00 7.15
CA ALA A 725 9.89 13.77 6.55
C ALA A 725 8.80 14.14 7.56
N ILE A 726 8.46 15.42 7.66
CA ILE A 726 7.26 15.92 8.35
C ILE A 726 6.15 16.08 7.31
N LEU A 727 5.10 15.27 7.44
CA LEU A 727 4.01 15.18 6.48
C LEU A 727 2.71 15.73 7.07
N SER A 728 2.12 16.70 6.37
CA SER A 728 0.92 17.42 6.82
C SER A 728 -0.28 17.29 5.88
N ARG A 729 -1.46 17.55 6.42
CA ARG A 729 -2.71 17.60 5.65
C ARG A 729 -2.81 18.84 4.77
N CYS A 730 -2.28 19.99 5.19
CA CYS A 730 -2.41 21.27 4.48
C CYS A 730 -1.11 22.12 4.44
N ASN A 731 -1.01 23.02 3.45
CA ASN A 731 0.16 23.89 3.25
C ASN A 731 0.40 24.86 4.44
N VAL A 732 -0.65 25.26 5.18
CA VAL A 732 -0.53 26.12 6.39
C VAL A 732 0.32 25.46 7.47
N THR A 733 0.13 24.16 7.68
CA THR A 733 0.91 23.39 8.65
C THR A 733 2.34 23.21 8.18
N VAL A 734 2.58 22.94 6.89
CA VAL A 734 3.93 22.88 6.31
C VAL A 734 4.69 24.19 6.51
N PHE A 735 4.04 25.34 6.28
CA PHE A 735 4.63 26.66 6.58
C PHE A 735 4.87 26.83 8.08
N SER A 736 3.90 26.46 8.92
CA SER A 736 4.04 26.58 10.39
C SER A 736 5.18 25.72 10.94
N GLU A 737 5.41 24.53 10.39
CA GLU A 737 6.52 23.64 10.74
C GLU A 737 7.88 24.14 10.22
N ALA A 738 7.92 24.70 9.01
CA ALA A 738 9.12 25.38 8.49
C ALA A 738 9.52 26.56 9.39
N VAL A 739 8.55 27.36 9.83
CA VAL A 739 8.76 28.43 10.82
C VAL A 739 9.22 27.84 12.15
N ARG A 740 8.56 26.81 12.69
CA ARG A 740 8.93 26.18 13.98
C ARG A 740 10.38 25.67 13.97
N LEU A 741 10.78 24.92 12.94
CA LEU A 741 12.12 24.36 12.83
C LEU A 741 13.19 25.46 12.71
N THR A 742 12.93 26.51 11.92
CA THR A 742 13.89 27.60 11.70
C THR A 742 13.88 28.67 12.80
N ASP A 743 12.83 28.77 13.62
CA ASP A 743 12.82 29.54 14.87
C ASP A 743 13.63 28.83 15.97
N VAL A 744 13.54 27.50 16.08
CA VAL A 744 14.29 26.73 17.10
C VAL A 744 15.77 26.54 16.73
N ASN A 745 16.08 26.24 15.47
CA ASN A 745 17.45 26.20 14.96
C ASN A 745 17.57 27.08 13.71
N PRO A 746 18.12 28.31 13.83
CA PRO A 746 18.34 29.21 12.70
C PRO A 746 19.23 28.64 11.59
N ASN A 747 20.01 27.58 11.85
CA ASN A 747 20.86 26.91 10.87
C ASN A 747 20.26 25.63 10.27
N CYS A 748 19.04 25.25 10.67
CA CYS A 748 18.32 24.10 10.11
C CYS A 748 18.13 24.24 8.60
N LYS A 749 18.52 23.20 7.85
CA LYS A 749 18.30 23.09 6.40
C LYS A 749 17.03 22.30 6.12
N ILE A 750 16.15 22.87 5.32
CA ILE A 750 14.85 22.26 5.01
C ILE A 750 14.73 21.98 3.51
N TYR A 751 14.03 20.91 3.13
CA TYR A 751 13.65 20.64 1.75
C TYR A 751 12.12 20.58 1.67
N ILE A 752 11.52 21.43 0.83
CA ILE A 752 10.07 21.40 0.61
C ILE A 752 9.77 20.46 -0.56
N VAL A 753 8.91 19.47 -0.35
CA VAL A 753 8.52 18.51 -1.38
C VAL A 753 7.83 19.25 -2.53
N GLY A 754 8.37 19.08 -3.75
CA GLY A 754 7.95 19.78 -4.96
C GLY A 754 8.68 21.10 -5.23
N GLY A 755 9.62 21.50 -4.38
CA GLY A 755 10.37 22.77 -4.50
C GLY A 755 9.82 23.89 -3.62
N VAL A 756 10.70 24.82 -3.23
CA VAL A 756 10.35 26.01 -2.43
C VAL A 756 9.65 27.08 -3.27
N GLU A 757 10.04 27.20 -4.54
CA GLU A 757 9.41 28.08 -5.54
C GLU A 757 7.93 27.68 -5.72
N ASN A 758 7.66 26.39 -5.94
CA ASN A 758 6.33 25.76 -6.02
C ASN A 758 5.60 25.60 -4.66
N PHE A 759 6.01 26.32 -3.63
CA PHE A 759 5.27 26.45 -2.37
C PHE A 759 4.44 27.73 -2.30
N GLY A 760 4.71 28.69 -3.20
CA GLY A 760 3.95 29.93 -3.29
C GLY A 760 4.29 30.93 -2.18
N LEU A 761 5.55 30.94 -1.72
CA LEU A 761 6.05 31.95 -0.78
C LEU A 761 5.98 33.37 -1.37
N ASP A 762 6.25 33.53 -2.67
CA ASP A 762 6.03 34.80 -3.38
C ASP A 762 4.57 35.25 -3.32
N LYS A 763 3.60 34.34 -3.49
CA LYS A 763 2.17 34.67 -3.31
C LYS A 763 1.86 35.06 -1.86
N ILE A 764 2.44 34.40 -0.86
CA ILE A 764 2.28 34.79 0.55
C ILE A 764 2.85 36.21 0.79
N MET A 765 3.96 36.56 0.15
CA MET A 765 4.53 37.91 0.18
C MET A 765 3.63 38.94 -0.52
N ASP A 766 3.14 38.64 -1.73
CA ASP A 766 2.21 39.49 -2.49
C ASP A 766 0.89 39.74 -1.73
N LEU A 767 0.35 38.71 -1.08
CA LEU A 767 -0.82 38.83 -0.19
C LEU A 767 -0.54 39.72 1.03
N TRP A 768 0.67 39.64 1.61
CA TRP A 768 1.09 40.51 2.69
C TRP A 768 1.28 41.97 2.24
N VAL A 769 1.81 42.18 1.04
CA VAL A 769 1.89 43.52 0.42
C VAL A 769 0.48 44.07 0.21
N LEU A 770 -0.46 43.28 -0.35
CA LEU A 770 -1.86 43.69 -0.54
C LEU A 770 -2.57 44.04 0.79
N MET A 771 -2.13 43.46 1.91
CA MET A 771 -2.64 43.78 3.25
C MET A 771 -2.10 45.11 3.81
N GLN A 772 -0.99 45.64 3.29
CA GLN A 772 -0.42 46.92 3.76
C GLN A 772 -1.24 48.14 3.27
N PRO A 773 -1.30 49.24 4.05
CA PRO A 773 -1.92 50.48 3.61
C PRO A 773 -1.31 51.04 2.32
N GLU A 774 -2.14 51.68 1.49
CA GLU A 774 -1.77 52.40 0.26
C GLU A 774 -0.49 53.23 0.40
N ASP A 775 -0.44 54.09 1.41
CA ASP A 775 0.66 55.03 1.64
C ASP A 775 1.96 54.28 1.97
N LYS A 776 1.86 53.21 2.77
CA LYS A 776 3.00 52.36 3.10
C LYS A 776 3.53 51.62 1.87
N ARG A 777 2.65 51.10 1.01
CA ARG A 777 3.05 50.45 -0.26
C ARG A 777 3.81 51.41 -1.18
N LYS A 778 3.33 52.65 -1.30
CA LYS A 778 3.96 53.71 -2.11
C LYS A 778 5.30 54.15 -1.51
N ASN A 779 5.36 54.39 -0.20
CA ASN A 779 6.57 54.85 0.49
C ASN A 779 7.68 53.79 0.55
N GLU A 780 7.33 52.51 0.73
CA GLU A 780 8.28 51.39 0.80
C GLU A 780 8.53 50.73 -0.59
N SER A 781 7.98 51.29 -1.68
CA SER A 781 8.10 50.77 -3.06
C SER A 781 7.72 49.28 -3.20
N LEU A 782 6.73 48.82 -2.44
CA LEU A 782 6.29 47.43 -2.43
C LEU A 782 5.43 47.13 -3.66
N SER A 783 5.99 46.40 -4.63
CA SER A 783 5.29 45.89 -5.81
C SER A 783 4.67 44.51 -5.53
N ILE A 784 3.59 44.20 -6.25
CA ILE A 784 2.94 42.88 -6.26
C ILE A 784 3.23 42.24 -7.61
N LYS A 785 3.89 41.07 -7.60
CA LYS A 785 4.28 40.35 -8.83
C LYS A 785 3.05 39.74 -9.50
N ASP A 786 2.31 38.90 -8.77
CA ASP A 786 1.16 38.15 -9.25
C ASP A 786 0.09 39.09 -9.84
N TYR A 787 -0.19 38.96 -11.15
CA TYR A 787 -1.16 39.78 -11.86
C TYR A 787 -2.59 39.66 -11.29
N PHE A 788 -2.98 38.47 -10.84
CA PHE A 788 -4.30 38.22 -10.26
C PHE A 788 -4.43 38.93 -8.90
N ILE A 789 -3.45 38.81 -7.99
CA ILE A 789 -3.45 39.53 -6.71
C ILE A 789 -3.40 41.05 -6.95
N ARG A 790 -2.54 41.50 -7.88
CA ARG A 790 -2.40 42.90 -8.31
C ARG A 790 -3.71 43.48 -8.87
N SER A 791 -4.57 42.65 -9.47
CA SER A 791 -5.88 43.10 -9.96
C SER A 791 -6.80 43.63 -8.85
N PHE A 792 -6.66 43.14 -7.60
CA PHE A 792 -7.42 43.59 -6.44
C PHE A 792 -6.94 44.93 -5.86
N CYS A 793 -5.81 45.47 -6.34
CA CYS A 793 -5.37 46.82 -5.98
C CYS A 793 -6.20 47.94 -6.61
N LYS A 794 -7.08 47.62 -7.57
CA LYS A 794 -8.00 48.59 -8.19
C LYS A 794 -9.14 48.88 -7.20
N ASP A 795 -9.48 50.14 -6.97
CA ASP A 795 -10.49 50.58 -5.97
C ASP A 795 -11.80 49.78 -6.02
N LYS A 796 -12.27 49.46 -7.23
CA LYS A 796 -13.51 48.70 -7.48
C LYS A 796 -13.48 47.25 -6.97
N MET A 797 -12.30 46.71 -6.66
CA MET A 797 -12.08 45.32 -6.26
C MET A 797 -11.86 45.15 -4.75
N GLY A 798 -11.78 46.24 -3.96
CA GLY A 798 -11.81 46.17 -2.50
C GLY A 798 -10.56 45.64 -1.79
N GLY A 799 -9.41 45.58 -2.48
CA GLY A 799 -8.12 45.20 -1.87
C GLY A 799 -8.12 43.82 -1.22
N PHE A 800 -7.39 43.68 -0.11
CA PHE A 800 -7.30 42.43 0.67
C PHE A 800 -8.66 41.88 1.11
N ARG A 801 -9.61 42.76 1.47
CA ARG A 801 -10.99 42.36 1.85
C ARG A 801 -11.75 41.77 0.67
N GLY A 802 -11.62 42.38 -0.51
CA GLY A 802 -12.24 41.88 -1.73
C GLY A 802 -11.64 40.56 -2.20
N LEU A 803 -10.32 40.38 -2.07
CA LEU A 803 -9.65 39.10 -2.35
C LEU A 803 -10.09 37.99 -1.38
N LYS A 804 -10.27 38.30 -0.10
CA LYS A 804 -10.85 37.36 0.88
C LYS A 804 -12.30 37.01 0.54
N GLY A 805 -13.09 37.99 0.08
CA GLY A 805 -14.43 37.76 -0.47
C GLY A 805 -14.44 36.86 -1.71
N TYR A 806 -13.49 37.05 -2.64
CA TYR A 806 -13.28 36.17 -3.79
C TYR A 806 -12.95 34.73 -3.36
N ALA A 807 -12.01 34.56 -2.43
CA ALA A 807 -11.58 33.25 -1.95
C ALA A 807 -12.77 32.48 -1.34
N MET A 808 -13.58 33.14 -0.51
CA MET A 808 -14.79 32.56 0.07
C MET A 808 -15.88 32.24 -0.97
N ALA A 809 -16.09 33.11 -1.97
CA ALA A 809 -17.11 32.92 -3.01
C ALA A 809 -16.75 31.85 -4.05
N SER A 810 -15.46 31.66 -4.32
CA SER A 810 -14.93 30.56 -5.14
C SER A 810 -14.74 29.27 -4.31
N GLU A 811 -14.69 29.38 -2.99
CA GLU A 811 -14.21 28.36 -2.04
C GLU A 811 -12.80 27.85 -2.38
N ASP A 812 -11.92 28.76 -2.79
CA ASP A 812 -10.49 28.48 -2.98
C ASP A 812 -9.82 28.31 -1.61
N ARG A 813 -9.84 27.06 -1.12
CA ARG A 813 -9.24 26.65 0.15
C ARG A 813 -7.72 26.89 0.21
N GLU A 814 -7.02 26.96 -0.92
CA GLU A 814 -5.58 27.21 -0.93
C GLU A 814 -5.29 28.70 -0.74
N LEU A 815 -6.06 29.56 -1.42
CA LEU A 815 -6.00 31.01 -1.21
C LEU A 815 -6.48 31.39 0.20
N GLU A 816 -7.57 30.80 0.71
CA GLU A 816 -8.01 30.95 2.11
C GLU A 816 -6.91 30.56 3.10
N ALA A 817 -6.21 29.45 2.85
CA ALA A 817 -5.07 29.00 3.64
C ALA A 817 -3.89 29.99 3.62
N LYS A 818 -3.50 30.48 2.43
CA LYS A 818 -2.42 31.47 2.28
C LYS A 818 -2.80 32.81 2.93
N LEU A 819 -4.05 33.26 2.83
CA LEU A 819 -4.59 34.43 3.54
C LEU A 819 -4.52 34.25 5.06
N ALA A 820 -4.90 33.09 5.60
CA ALA A 820 -4.85 32.81 7.04
C ALA A 820 -3.41 32.80 7.59
N VAL A 821 -2.41 32.37 6.80
CA VAL A 821 -0.98 32.49 7.14
C VAL A 821 -0.59 33.96 7.27
N VAL A 822 -0.96 34.80 6.30
CA VAL A 822 -0.67 36.24 6.31
C VAL A 822 -1.33 36.94 7.50
N GLU A 823 -2.59 36.63 7.81
CA GLU A 823 -3.29 37.17 8.98
C GLU A 823 -2.64 36.72 10.31
N LYS A 824 -2.20 35.45 10.42
CA LYS A 824 -1.57 34.87 11.63
C LYS A 824 -0.20 35.45 11.95
N TYR A 825 0.70 35.55 10.96
CA TYR A 825 2.09 35.97 11.18
C TYR A 825 2.34 37.46 10.89
N ASN A 826 1.48 38.09 10.08
CA ASN A 826 1.42 39.53 9.80
C ASN A 826 2.80 40.20 9.66
N LYS A 827 3.28 40.91 10.69
CA LYS A 827 4.55 41.66 10.67
C LYS A 827 5.78 40.78 10.40
N ARG A 828 5.73 39.48 10.72
CA ARG A 828 6.82 38.52 10.51
C ARG A 828 6.89 37.94 9.09
N ILE A 829 5.88 38.13 8.23
CA ILE A 829 5.86 37.47 6.91
C ILE A 829 7.12 37.73 6.06
N PRO A 830 7.62 38.97 5.88
CA PRO A 830 8.83 39.22 5.07
C PRO A 830 10.09 38.54 5.63
N GLU A 831 10.24 38.55 6.95
CA GLU A 831 11.32 37.89 7.71
C GLU A 831 11.28 36.37 7.52
N LEU A 832 10.09 35.77 7.71
CA LEU A 832 9.88 34.32 7.62
C LEU A 832 10.02 33.80 6.19
N VAL A 833 9.43 34.49 5.19
CA VAL A 833 9.56 34.12 3.77
C VAL A 833 11.02 34.13 3.35
N LYS A 834 11.76 35.21 3.66
CA LYS A 834 13.19 35.28 3.35
C LYS A 834 13.97 34.16 4.04
N ARG A 835 13.73 33.92 5.34
CA ARG A 835 14.42 32.86 6.09
C ARG A 835 14.15 31.47 5.50
N ILE A 836 12.92 31.18 5.09
CA ILE A 836 12.57 29.89 4.48
C ILE A 836 13.30 29.72 3.14
N TYR A 837 13.38 30.75 2.29
CA TYR A 837 14.20 30.72 1.08
C TYR A 837 15.69 30.52 1.38
N ASP A 838 16.27 31.29 2.32
CA ASP A 838 17.70 31.21 2.71
C ASP A 838 18.10 29.82 3.26
N ARG A 839 17.14 29.04 3.78
CA ARG A 839 17.37 27.70 4.37
C ARG A 839 16.89 26.54 3.49
N ALA A 840 16.06 26.81 2.49
CA ALA A 840 15.58 25.81 1.54
C ALA A 840 16.72 25.23 0.71
N GLN A 841 16.81 23.90 0.67
CA GLN A 841 17.75 23.16 -0.17
C GLN A 841 17.07 22.73 -1.47
N LYS A 842 17.83 22.65 -2.57
CA LYS A 842 17.34 22.10 -3.86
C LYS A 842 17.26 20.56 -3.88
N SER A 843 17.94 19.88 -2.95
CA SER A 843 17.97 18.41 -2.87
C SER A 843 17.63 17.93 -1.46
N ALA A 844 16.76 16.92 -1.38
CA ALA A 844 16.35 16.26 -0.14
C ALA A 844 17.53 15.65 0.64
N VAL A 845 18.60 15.22 -0.04
CA VAL A 845 19.79 14.59 0.57
C VAL A 845 20.63 15.62 1.38
N CYS A 846 20.52 16.90 1.03
CA CYS A 846 21.27 17.99 1.65
C CYS A 846 20.52 18.67 2.81
N ALA A 847 19.26 18.31 3.04
CA ALA A 847 18.42 18.87 4.09
C ALA A 847 18.47 18.04 5.37
N ASP A 848 18.23 18.70 6.50
CA ASP A 848 18.08 18.06 7.81
C ASP A 848 16.64 17.55 7.98
N PHE A 849 15.65 18.24 7.38
CA PHE A 849 14.24 17.87 7.37
C PHE A 849 13.60 18.04 5.99
N ILE A 850 12.75 17.09 5.62
CA ILE A 850 11.87 17.14 4.46
C ILE A 850 10.48 17.57 4.93
N LEU A 851 9.89 18.59 4.32
CA LEU A 851 8.58 19.15 4.68
C LEU A 851 7.63 19.07 3.49
N GLY A 852 6.41 18.60 3.69
CA GLY A 852 5.45 18.55 2.58
C GLY A 852 4.05 18.12 2.97
N THR A 853 3.11 18.34 2.07
CA THR A 853 1.77 17.74 2.22
C THR A 853 1.76 16.31 1.73
N VAL A 854 0.88 15.48 2.30
CA VAL A 854 0.68 14.08 1.89
C VAL A 854 0.41 13.96 0.38
N HIS A 855 -0.31 14.91 -0.20
CA HIS A 855 -0.58 14.97 -1.65
C HIS A 855 0.68 15.07 -2.50
N LYS A 856 1.65 15.92 -2.10
CA LYS A 856 2.95 16.05 -2.78
C LYS A 856 3.92 14.91 -2.42
N ALA A 857 3.78 14.30 -1.24
CA ALA A 857 4.59 13.17 -0.79
C ALA A 857 4.13 11.80 -1.33
N LYS A 858 2.97 11.71 -1.99
CA LYS A 858 2.49 10.46 -2.61
C LYS A 858 3.45 10.01 -3.72
N GLY A 859 3.81 8.73 -3.68
CA GLY A 859 4.84 8.16 -4.56
C GLY A 859 6.27 8.26 -4.02
N LEU A 860 6.53 9.13 -3.05
CA LEU A 860 7.79 9.16 -2.30
C LEU A 860 7.74 8.18 -1.12
N GLU A 861 8.89 7.98 -0.48
CA GLU A 861 9.11 7.12 0.69
C GLU A 861 10.27 7.70 1.52
N PHE A 862 10.24 7.56 2.85
CA PHE A 862 11.24 8.15 3.75
C PHE A 862 11.63 7.19 4.87
N ASP A 863 12.86 7.26 5.36
CA ASP A 863 13.33 6.41 6.46
C ASP A 863 12.52 6.63 7.74
N ALA A 864 12.31 7.91 8.08
CA ALA A 864 11.51 8.34 9.22
C ALA A 864 10.40 9.31 8.77
N VAL A 865 9.18 9.10 9.27
CA VAL A 865 8.03 10.00 9.02
C VAL A 865 7.46 10.50 10.34
N VAL A 866 7.29 11.82 10.43
CA VAL A 866 6.48 12.50 11.43
C VAL A 866 5.17 12.89 10.76
N VAL A 867 4.04 12.45 11.30
CA VAL A 867 2.71 12.91 10.87
C VAL A 867 2.30 14.08 11.77
N THR A 868 1.77 15.17 11.23
CA THR A 868 1.26 16.29 12.06
C THR A 868 -0.18 16.06 12.51
N ASP A 869 -0.65 16.79 13.54
CA ASP A 869 -2.01 16.65 14.09
C ASP A 869 -3.07 17.52 13.37
N ASP A 870 -2.85 17.86 12.09
CA ASP A 870 -3.75 18.65 11.24
C ASP A 870 -4.73 17.81 10.38
N PHE A 871 -4.84 16.51 10.69
CA PHE A 871 -5.81 15.57 10.11
C PHE A 871 -7.09 15.51 10.96
N MET A 872 -7.98 14.58 10.62
CA MET A 872 -9.25 14.36 11.33
C MET A 872 -9.01 13.88 12.77
N LYS A 873 -9.51 14.66 13.74
CA LYS A 873 -9.26 14.43 15.17
C LYS A 873 -10.23 13.40 15.76
N VAL A 874 -9.67 12.39 16.44
CA VAL A 874 -10.42 11.53 17.36
C VAL A 874 -10.38 12.18 18.74
N PRO A 875 -11.54 12.48 19.38
CA PRO A 875 -11.60 13.37 20.54
C PRO A 875 -10.91 12.79 21.77
N CYS A 876 -11.02 11.49 22.03
CA CYS A 876 -10.36 10.82 23.16
C CYS A 876 -10.19 9.31 22.89
N ALA A 877 -9.48 8.64 23.80
CA ALA A 877 -9.28 7.20 23.77
C ALA A 877 -10.60 6.41 23.94
N ARG A 878 -10.66 5.18 23.40
CA ARG A 878 -11.86 4.33 23.29
C ARG A 878 -12.68 4.19 24.59
N HIS A 879 -12.02 4.03 25.73
CA HIS A 879 -12.69 3.86 27.02
C HIS A 879 -13.42 5.13 27.50
N ASN A 880 -13.00 6.31 27.04
CA ASN A 880 -13.63 7.60 27.38
C ASN A 880 -14.70 8.03 26.36
N LEU A 881 -14.81 7.38 25.20
CA LEU A 881 -15.76 7.77 24.14
C LEU A 881 -17.24 7.62 24.54
N GLN A 882 -17.59 6.70 25.44
CA GLN A 882 -18.98 6.57 25.93
C GLN A 882 -19.48 7.84 26.63
N ARG A 883 -18.54 8.69 27.10
CA ARG A 883 -18.80 9.97 27.76
C ARG A 883 -18.81 11.15 26.76
N VAL A 884 -18.43 10.93 25.51
CA VAL A 884 -18.37 11.95 24.43
C VAL A 884 -19.37 11.55 23.35
N GLY A 885 -20.56 12.15 23.38
CA GLY A 885 -21.71 11.70 22.59
C GLY A 885 -21.41 11.47 21.09
N SER A 886 -21.78 10.28 20.61
CA SER A 886 -21.88 9.90 19.18
C SER A 886 -20.69 10.28 18.27
N PHE A 887 -19.44 10.03 18.68
CA PHE A 887 -18.36 9.94 17.70
C PHE A 887 -18.54 8.68 16.83
N ASN A 888 -18.83 8.87 15.55
CA ASN A 888 -18.91 7.80 14.56
C ASN A 888 -17.88 8.03 13.44
N ALA A 889 -16.90 7.13 13.33
CA ALA A 889 -15.86 7.20 12.29
C ALA A 889 -16.43 7.17 10.85
N ALA A 890 -17.64 6.61 10.65
CA ALA A 890 -18.33 6.60 9.36
C ALA A 890 -18.91 7.97 8.93
N ASN A 891 -18.93 8.96 9.82
CA ASN A 891 -19.33 10.33 9.46
C ASN A 891 -18.17 11.13 8.81
N ILE A 892 -16.94 10.61 8.87
CA ILE A 892 -15.75 11.21 8.26
C ILE A 892 -15.61 10.68 6.83
N GLN A 893 -15.26 11.56 5.88
CA GLN A 893 -15.10 11.18 4.49
C GLN A 893 -13.92 10.21 4.29
N ASP A 894 -14.12 9.21 3.45
CA ASP A 894 -13.16 8.14 3.15
C ASP A 894 -11.79 8.64 2.70
N ASP A 895 -11.74 9.77 1.99
CA ASP A 895 -10.51 10.43 1.51
C ASP A 895 -9.59 10.88 2.65
N GLU A 896 -10.14 11.31 3.79
CA GLU A 896 -9.33 11.75 4.93
C GLU A 896 -8.67 10.57 5.66
N TRP A 897 -9.36 9.42 5.71
CA TRP A 897 -8.76 8.16 6.17
C TRP A 897 -7.69 7.66 5.19
N ASN A 898 -7.92 7.81 3.88
CA ASN A 898 -6.92 7.49 2.85
C ASN A 898 -5.67 8.38 2.99
N LEU A 899 -5.83 9.68 3.25
CA LEU A 899 -4.71 10.60 3.46
C LEU A 899 -3.87 10.22 4.68
N LEU A 900 -4.51 9.88 5.81
CA LEU A 900 -3.79 9.41 6.99
C LEU A 900 -3.05 8.09 6.71
N TYR A 901 -3.69 7.14 6.02
CA TYR A 901 -3.08 5.88 5.61
C TYR A 901 -1.89 6.08 4.64
N VAL A 902 -2.00 6.99 3.66
CA VAL A 902 -0.88 7.35 2.77
C VAL A 902 0.30 7.91 3.59
N ALA A 903 0.04 8.80 4.55
CA ALA A 903 1.05 9.41 5.41
C ALA A 903 1.81 8.35 6.24
N ILE A 904 1.07 7.51 6.98
CA ILE A 904 1.61 6.40 7.78
C ILE A 904 2.49 5.48 6.92
N THR A 905 2.00 5.10 5.74
CA THR A 905 2.69 4.15 4.85
C THR A 905 3.86 4.76 4.06
N ARG A 906 4.20 6.05 4.25
CA ARG A 906 5.44 6.63 3.68
C ARG A 906 6.70 6.20 4.43
N ALA A 907 6.58 5.81 5.70
CA ALA A 907 7.70 5.40 6.54
C ALA A 907 8.30 4.06 6.09
N LYS A 908 9.63 3.92 6.23
CA LYS A 908 10.35 2.64 6.08
C LYS A 908 10.74 2.03 7.44
N ARG A 909 11.42 2.82 8.28
CA ARG A 909 12.02 2.37 9.55
C ARG A 909 11.33 2.97 10.77
N ALA A 910 10.97 4.26 10.74
CA ALA A 910 10.37 4.94 11.89
C ALA A 910 9.12 5.75 11.54
N LEU A 911 8.10 5.64 12.39
CA LEU A 911 6.89 6.46 12.33
C LEU A 911 6.68 7.13 13.68
N TYR A 912 6.72 8.46 13.72
CA TYR A 912 6.33 9.23 14.90
C TYR A 912 4.83 9.48 14.85
N ILE A 913 4.09 8.72 15.66
CA ILE A 913 2.64 8.83 15.79
C ILE A 913 2.26 10.09 16.59
N THR A 914 1.02 10.53 16.44
CA THR A 914 0.45 11.66 17.19
C THR A 914 -0.58 11.20 18.24
N LYS A 915 -1.09 12.12 19.06
CA LYS A 915 -2.20 11.81 20.00
C LYS A 915 -3.45 11.38 19.23
N THR A 916 -3.69 11.90 18.03
CA THR A 916 -4.77 11.44 17.13
C THR A 916 -4.56 9.99 16.69
N ILE A 917 -3.36 9.62 16.21
CA ILE A 917 -3.07 8.23 15.80
C ILE A 917 -3.14 7.28 17.00
N SER A 918 -2.62 7.70 18.16
CA SER A 918 -2.72 6.95 19.42
C SER A 918 -4.18 6.68 19.80
N ASN A 919 -5.04 7.71 19.77
CA ASN A 919 -6.48 7.56 19.98
C ASN A 919 -7.11 6.58 18.95
N ILE A 920 -6.67 6.60 17.68
CA ILE A 920 -7.13 5.64 16.67
C ILE A 920 -6.77 4.20 17.06
N LEU A 921 -5.55 3.95 17.52
CA LEU A 921 -5.11 2.63 17.97
C LEU A 921 -5.95 2.13 19.16
N THR A 922 -6.37 3.02 20.07
CA THR A 922 -7.27 2.60 21.16
C THR A 922 -8.62 2.08 20.68
N PHE A 923 -9.13 2.47 19.49
CA PHE A 923 -10.33 1.81 18.90
C PHE A 923 -10.10 0.32 18.68
N THR A 924 -8.91 -0.07 18.19
CA THR A 924 -8.52 -1.48 18.02
C THR A 924 -8.26 -2.22 19.33
N GLY A 925 -8.42 -1.55 20.49
CA GLY A 925 -8.07 -2.11 21.80
C GLY A 925 -6.58 -2.05 22.10
N GLU A 926 -5.79 -1.32 21.29
CA GLU A 926 -4.36 -1.18 21.50
C GLU A 926 -4.03 0.02 22.38
N TYR A 927 -3.21 -0.21 23.41
CA TYR A 927 -2.82 0.78 24.42
C TYR A 927 -1.32 0.77 24.73
N PHE A 928 -0.55 -0.03 24.00
CA PHE A 928 0.86 -0.34 24.23
C PHE A 928 1.10 -0.89 25.65
N LEU A 929 0.28 -1.85 26.08
CA LEU A 929 0.42 -2.53 27.36
C LEU A 929 1.29 -3.79 27.22
N ARG A 930 2.21 -3.97 28.16
CA ARG A 930 3.08 -5.13 28.29
C ARG A 930 2.93 -5.74 29.68
N SER A 931 2.94 -7.07 29.77
CA SER A 931 2.98 -7.75 31.06
C SER A 931 4.37 -7.72 31.69
N GLU A 932 4.43 -7.45 32.98
CA GLU A 932 5.61 -7.62 33.83
C GLU A 932 5.26 -8.39 35.10
N LEU A 933 6.23 -9.12 35.66
CA LEU A 933 6.08 -9.78 36.97
C LEU A 933 6.00 -8.70 38.07
N THR A 934 4.91 -8.70 38.84
CA THR A 934 4.69 -7.69 39.89
C THR A 934 5.79 -7.72 40.97
N SER A 935 6.35 -8.89 41.26
CA SER A 935 7.51 -9.03 42.16
C SER A 935 8.77 -8.33 41.65
N ALA A 936 8.99 -8.28 40.33
CA ALA A 936 10.11 -7.57 39.71
C ALA A 936 9.90 -6.04 39.63
N LEU A 937 8.66 -5.58 39.78
CA LEU A 937 8.31 -4.16 39.90
C LEU A 937 8.44 -3.69 41.35
N LEU A 938 7.79 -4.38 42.30
CA LEU A 938 7.77 -4.01 43.72
C LEU A 938 9.12 -4.15 44.43
N SER A 939 10.03 -4.96 43.88
CA SER A 939 11.43 -5.01 44.34
C SER A 939 12.26 -3.80 43.93
N LYS A 940 11.82 -3.02 42.93
CA LYS A 940 12.43 -1.74 42.54
C LYS A 940 11.82 -0.56 43.31
N ASP A 941 10.49 -0.57 43.47
CA ASP A 941 9.74 0.42 44.25
C ASP A 941 8.55 -0.25 44.96
N PRO A 942 8.60 -0.44 46.30
CA PRO A 942 7.52 -1.04 47.07
C PRO A 942 6.26 -0.18 47.19
N SER A 943 6.34 1.11 46.86
CA SER A 943 5.26 2.11 47.01
C SER A 943 4.54 2.46 45.70
N LEU A 944 4.77 1.66 44.66
CA LEU A 944 4.30 1.94 43.30
C LEU A 944 2.79 2.21 43.22
N VAL A 945 2.44 3.34 42.59
CA VAL A 945 1.06 3.77 42.32
C VAL A 945 0.72 3.65 40.83
N CYS A 946 -0.58 3.52 40.53
CA CYS A 946 -1.09 3.52 39.17
C CYS A 946 -0.67 4.80 38.42
N SER A 947 -0.09 4.65 37.23
CA SER A 947 0.44 5.77 36.43
C SER A 947 -0.63 6.54 35.63
N ILE A 948 -1.93 6.28 35.87
CA ILE A 948 -3.03 7.01 35.24
C ILE A 948 -3.38 8.25 36.06
N GLU A 949 -3.44 9.41 35.41
CA GLU A 949 -3.75 10.69 36.06
C GLU A 949 -5.11 10.64 36.80
N GLY A 950 -5.12 11.04 38.07
CA GLY A 950 -6.29 10.98 38.94
C GLY A 950 -6.62 9.59 39.50
N CYS A 951 -5.79 8.57 39.26
CA CYS A 951 -5.90 7.26 39.91
C CYS A 951 -5.12 7.24 41.23
N GLY A 952 -5.80 6.92 42.34
CA GLY A 952 -5.17 6.76 43.66
C GLY A 952 -4.86 5.31 44.05
N ASN A 953 -5.03 4.33 43.16
CA ASN A 953 -4.85 2.92 43.47
C ASN A 953 -3.35 2.54 43.47
N HIS A 954 -2.91 1.81 44.50
CA HIS A 954 -1.57 1.21 44.58
C HIS A 954 -1.49 -0.11 43.83
N ILE A 955 -0.28 -0.49 43.40
CA ILE A 955 0.00 -1.84 42.89
C ILE A 955 0.33 -2.74 44.08
N THR A 956 -0.39 -3.87 44.23
CA THR A 956 -0.22 -4.78 45.37
C THR A 956 0.48 -6.08 44.95
N ALA A 957 1.27 -6.64 45.88
CA ALA A 957 1.99 -7.89 45.67
C ALA A 957 1.08 -9.11 45.45
N ASP A 958 -0.21 -8.98 45.77
CA ASP A 958 -1.21 -10.04 45.61
C ASP A 958 -1.62 -10.33 44.16
N SER A 959 -1.13 -9.55 43.20
CA SER A 959 -1.30 -9.81 41.76
C SER A 959 0.03 -10.29 41.20
N VAL A 960 0.04 -11.45 40.54
CA VAL A 960 1.30 -12.06 40.06
C VAL A 960 1.86 -11.32 38.84
N LEU A 961 0.98 -10.79 38.00
CA LEU A 961 1.31 -9.98 36.83
C LEU A 961 0.69 -8.58 36.94
N SER A 962 1.45 -7.59 36.52
CA SER A 962 1.01 -6.21 36.32
C SER A 962 1.13 -5.83 34.84
N MET A 963 0.31 -4.87 34.39
CA MET A 963 0.38 -4.34 33.03
C MET A 963 1.04 -2.96 33.04
N SER A 964 2.18 -2.86 32.37
CA SER A 964 2.91 -1.62 32.14
C SER A 964 2.54 -1.03 30.79
N LYS A 965 2.11 0.23 30.77
CA LYS A 965 2.03 1.00 29.54
C LYS A 965 3.42 1.43 29.12
N ILE A 966 3.81 1.08 27.91
CA ILE A 966 5.09 1.47 27.33
C ILE A 966 5.04 2.98 27.02
N PRO A 967 6.09 3.76 27.34
CA PRO A 967 6.12 5.18 27.04
C PRO A 967 5.97 5.43 25.53
N VAL A 968 5.13 6.40 25.16
CA VAL A 968 4.92 6.82 23.77
C VAL A 968 5.26 8.30 23.66
N ARG A 969 6.17 8.65 22.76
CA ARG A 969 6.62 10.03 22.61
C ARG A 969 6.03 10.67 21.36
N TYR A 970 5.36 11.79 21.56
CA TYR A 970 4.81 12.64 20.50
C TYR A 970 5.75 13.82 20.23
N MET A 971 5.52 14.54 19.13
CA MET A 971 6.31 15.74 18.80
C MET A 971 6.19 16.85 19.85
N ASP A 972 5.01 17.03 20.47
CA ASP A 972 4.76 18.13 21.40
C ASP A 972 4.65 17.68 22.87
N SER A 973 4.40 16.40 23.12
CA SER A 973 4.13 15.84 24.46
C SER A 973 4.73 14.45 24.64
N MET A 974 4.77 13.95 25.87
CA MET A 974 5.22 12.59 26.18
C MET A 974 4.18 11.88 27.02
N ASP A 975 3.77 10.71 26.56
CA ASP A 975 3.07 9.73 27.37
C ASP A 975 4.14 8.97 28.17
N ALA A 976 4.25 9.26 29.47
CA ALA A 976 5.31 8.70 30.30
C ALA A 976 5.18 7.18 30.52
N GLY A 977 4.03 6.58 30.16
CA GLY A 977 3.76 5.17 30.41
C GLY A 977 3.66 4.86 31.90
N GLY A 978 4.11 3.67 32.29
CA GLY A 978 4.13 3.20 33.68
C GLY A 978 3.05 2.16 33.98
N VAL A 979 3.02 1.69 35.23
CA VAL A 979 2.21 0.52 35.65
C VAL A 979 0.77 0.91 35.94
N LEU A 980 -0.18 0.09 35.48
CA LEU A 980 -1.61 0.29 35.69
C LEU A 980 -2.15 -0.62 36.80
N CYS A 981 -3.00 -0.08 37.67
CA CYS A 981 -3.81 -0.91 38.56
C CYS A 981 -4.86 -1.73 37.79
N LEU A 982 -5.36 -2.79 38.42
CA LEU A 982 -6.29 -3.75 37.82
C LEU A 982 -7.53 -3.08 37.20
N THR A 983 -8.14 -2.11 37.87
CA THR A 983 -9.32 -1.39 37.36
C THR A 983 -8.98 -0.52 36.14
N CYS A 984 -7.81 0.12 36.10
CA CYS A 984 -7.38 0.87 34.92
C CYS A 984 -7.10 -0.04 33.71
N VAL A 985 -6.68 -1.30 33.96
CA VAL A 985 -6.58 -2.34 32.93
C VAL A 985 -7.98 -2.74 32.44
N GLU A 986 -8.94 -3.01 33.34
CA GLU A 986 -10.33 -3.37 32.99
C GLU A 986 -10.99 -2.28 32.13
N GLN A 987 -10.83 -1.02 32.52
CA GLN A 987 -11.32 0.15 31.77
C GLN A 987 -10.84 0.18 30.32
N ARG A 988 -9.58 -0.17 30.07
CA ARG A 988 -8.92 -0.03 28.76
C ARG A 988 -9.08 -1.28 27.90
N VAL A 989 -8.72 -2.43 28.44
CA VAL A 989 -8.58 -3.72 27.73
C VAL A 989 -9.49 -4.82 28.32
N GLY A 990 -10.50 -4.45 29.10
CA GLY A 990 -11.62 -5.30 29.51
C GLY A 990 -11.17 -6.60 30.19
N PRO A 991 -11.58 -7.78 29.65
CA PRO A 991 -11.36 -9.07 30.30
C PRO A 991 -9.88 -9.42 30.52
N THR A 992 -8.94 -8.72 29.87
CA THR A 992 -7.51 -8.88 30.12
C THR A 992 -7.15 -8.65 31.59
N ALA A 993 -7.86 -7.77 32.30
CA ALA A 993 -7.67 -7.57 33.74
C ALA A 993 -7.95 -8.85 34.56
N PHE A 994 -8.88 -9.69 34.10
CA PHE A 994 -9.24 -10.94 34.77
C PHE A 994 -8.27 -12.09 34.51
N LEU A 995 -7.26 -11.91 33.64
CA LEU A 995 -6.05 -12.76 33.63
C LEU A 995 -5.14 -12.45 34.83
N LEU A 996 -5.12 -11.20 35.30
CA LEU A 996 -4.20 -10.71 36.33
C LEU A 996 -4.73 -10.93 37.75
N SER A 997 -6.05 -10.85 37.95
CA SER A 997 -6.70 -10.96 39.27
C SER A 997 -8.18 -11.40 39.16
N PRO A 998 -8.77 -12.04 40.19
CA PRO A 998 -10.20 -12.36 40.23
C PRO A 998 -11.11 -11.12 40.11
N PRO A 999 -12.29 -11.22 39.45
CA PRO A 999 -13.17 -10.07 39.19
C PRO A 999 -13.59 -9.30 40.43
N GLU A 1000 -13.76 -9.99 41.57
CA GLU A 1000 -14.15 -9.42 42.86
C GLU A 1000 -13.11 -8.39 43.34
N ARG A 1001 -11.81 -8.68 43.14
CA ARG A 1001 -10.70 -7.80 43.51
C ARG A 1001 -10.49 -6.67 42.50
N VAL A 1002 -10.69 -6.92 41.20
CA VAL A 1002 -10.63 -5.86 40.18
C VAL A 1002 -11.69 -4.77 40.45
N ARG A 1003 -12.88 -5.20 40.90
CA ARG A 1003 -14.04 -4.35 41.19
C ARG A 1003 -14.08 -3.77 42.60
N SER A 1004 -13.25 -4.25 43.54
CA SER A 1004 -13.13 -3.64 44.88
C SER A 1004 -12.20 -2.42 44.90
N MET A 1005 -11.36 -2.25 43.89
CA MET A 1005 -10.52 -1.06 43.67
C MET A 1005 -11.34 0.12 43.13
N THR A 1006 -10.86 1.35 43.37
CA THR A 1006 -11.61 2.56 42.99
C THR A 1006 -11.56 2.80 41.47
N TYR A 1007 -12.72 3.03 40.85
CA TYR A 1007 -12.81 3.30 39.41
C TYR A 1007 -12.32 4.71 39.08
N THR A 1008 -11.29 4.82 38.24
CA THR A 1008 -10.70 6.12 37.86
C THR A 1008 -11.65 6.90 36.96
N ASN A 1009 -11.93 8.15 37.32
CA ASN A 1009 -12.71 9.08 36.51
C ASN A 1009 -11.78 10.06 35.78
N GLU A 1010 -11.26 9.62 34.65
CA GLU A 1010 -10.38 10.43 33.81
C GLU A 1010 -11.11 11.67 33.27
N ARG A 1011 -10.42 12.82 33.32
CA ARG A 1011 -10.86 14.03 32.64
C ARG A 1011 -10.69 13.85 31.14
N ILE A 1012 -11.68 14.30 30.38
CA ILE A 1012 -11.66 14.18 28.93
C ILE A 1012 -11.06 15.46 28.37
N ASP A 1013 -9.89 15.36 27.72
CA ASP A 1013 -9.32 16.40 26.88
C ASP A 1013 -10.18 16.60 25.62
N LEU A 1014 -11.34 17.22 25.79
CA LEU A 1014 -12.21 17.58 24.69
C LEU A 1014 -11.55 18.70 23.86
N PRO A 1015 -11.64 18.66 22.51
CA PRO A 1015 -11.31 19.81 21.69
C PRO A 1015 -12.03 21.06 22.21
N ILE A 1016 -11.35 22.21 22.28
CA ILE A 1016 -11.84 23.43 22.98
C ILE A 1016 -13.27 23.80 22.58
N ASN A 1017 -13.62 23.68 21.30
CA ASN A 1017 -14.96 23.91 20.77
C ASN A 1017 -16.02 22.93 21.32
N VAL A 1018 -15.67 21.66 21.53
CA VAL A 1018 -16.54 20.64 22.13
C VAL A 1018 -16.61 20.80 23.65
N ALA A 1019 -15.49 21.15 24.29
CA ALA A 1019 -15.43 21.49 25.71
C ALA A 1019 -16.34 22.70 26.03
N MET A 1020 -16.27 23.76 25.21
CA MET A 1020 -17.13 24.94 25.34
C MET A 1020 -18.61 24.60 25.13
N LEU A 1021 -18.95 23.81 24.10
CA LEU A 1021 -20.32 23.35 23.87
C LEU A 1021 -20.87 22.51 25.03
N LEU A 1022 -20.07 21.63 25.63
CA LEU A 1022 -20.45 20.84 26.80
C LEU A 1022 -20.39 21.61 28.13
N SER A 1023 -19.85 22.83 28.15
CA SER A 1023 -19.95 23.76 29.28
C SER A 1023 -21.11 24.77 29.15
N LEU A 1024 -21.79 24.76 28.01
CA LEU A 1024 -22.98 25.57 27.70
C LEU A 1024 -24.28 24.73 27.74
N LEU A 1025 -24.15 23.43 28.00
CA LEU A 1025 -25.21 22.44 28.24
C LEU A 1025 -25.19 22.00 29.71
#